data_AF-A0A9D7EM65-F1
#
_entry.id   AF-A0A9D7EM65-F1
#
_cell.length_a   1.000
_cell.length_b   1.000
_cell.length_c   1.000
_cell.angle_alpha   90.00
_cell.angle_beta   90.00
_cell.angle_gamma   90.00
#
_symmetry.space_group_name_H-M   'P 1'
#
loop_
_entity.id
_entity.type
_entity.pdbx_description
1 polymer ?
#
loop_
_entity_poly.entity_id
_entity_poly.type
_entity_poly.pdbx_seq_one_letter_code
_entity_poly.pdbx_strand_id
1 'polypeptide(L)'
;MLRNLILFSIGIFAATLLSPTSTSALTISPELRAKLEANGAWDQFSRTFAEWQKQLSDQPSAINLNNVLSKPTASGAQKTIRVCVLLVDFTDNTASSGAQANLTPATVEQILFSQGVTQHGSMTDFYLENSYGQFLIDGDVFGWFRMPKTYAQYTGSNSGMQTAEPNARTLTKDAVIAADPTVNFAPYDNDANGVVDAVFIVHAGLGAEETGSPGQIWSHRWSTVAPVVTGDGKSVLNYIAVPEEVLGGALRVGVYAHEFGHILGLPDLYDVNQNSNAPGLGNWSLMAGGSWNDAQRTPAQFDGWCKHVLDSIHGSFGKTIEVTGNLTDLVLNASISDSIRYRMKIPGGFGREYFIIENRQKVGFDEYIPGSGLMILHCDDNLSGSNDQITYGHWRISLEQADGAGHLEANQNNGDADDLFPGQFSNHPEWTNLTLPSTDSWYGTPHQISVWNIRHDLISKSITCNVDVTYSRTNLTLTGANFSDAASGNNNQIFDKGELVEVSYSFTNLWKAATGVKVNFSCSTPGVTVGTGTQIIGTVNSGQSVNSTSPFSFSISPNISPTTATFTVDIISTTPPDTFTTIYQKFVGGVEILIVDADDSPAHEDRSALIKEPFDALGLPYAYWDIGAQNTPGASELDYRYIIWYTGNIRATLSQAINASEVAFLRNYLDQGGRLFMCGQDIVERLAQTADSTFARDYLGVRYLSDYEPLDAKGVAGNPLGDNLRLRIRGGGAAANQYDCDILEILPGADRAFDFAVGEATFGAAGSIFARPNGSRVVFTSFGMEAIASTMTSQGYATRDSFLSRVLEFLDDNVSTDADDYVDIIPLPQSFQLNQNYPNPFNPTTQISFTINSRSAGKPLTLDVFNVLGQRVARLREEVAQTGTQIFEFDASALSSGVYFYRLQVGTESQNRKMILTK
;
A
#
# COMPACT_ATOMS: atom_id res chain seq x y z
N MET A 1 45.38 -10.79 -1.86
CA MET A 1 46.10 -11.78 -1.01
C MET A 1 46.02 -11.47 0.48
N LEU A 2 46.18 -10.21 0.93
CA LEU A 2 45.87 -9.81 2.33
C LEU A 2 44.40 -10.09 2.74
N ARG A 3 43.47 -10.02 1.78
CA ARG A 3 42.02 -10.29 1.95
C ARG A 3 41.68 -11.77 2.23
N ASN A 4 42.57 -12.72 1.91
CA ASN A 4 42.38 -14.16 2.16
C ASN A 4 43.08 -14.66 3.44
N LEU A 5 43.91 -13.83 4.09
CA LEU A 5 44.56 -14.17 5.37
C LEU A 5 43.68 -13.85 6.59
N ILE A 6 42.73 -12.91 6.44
CA ILE A 6 41.74 -12.61 7.49
C ILE A 6 40.67 -13.71 7.56
N LEU A 7 40.35 -14.33 6.41
CA LEU A 7 39.36 -15.40 6.27
C LEU A 7 39.79 -16.77 6.83
N PHE A 8 41.08 -17.03 7.07
CA PHE A 8 41.51 -18.28 7.73
C PHE A 8 41.59 -18.17 9.27
N SER A 9 41.62 -16.95 9.79
CA SER A 9 41.75 -16.66 11.23
C SER A 9 40.41 -16.71 11.96
N ILE A 10 39.29 -16.55 11.24
CA ILE A 10 37.93 -16.64 11.80
C ILE A 10 37.47 -18.12 11.89
N GLY A 11 38.07 -19.02 11.10
CA GLY A 11 37.73 -20.45 11.06
C GLY A 11 38.16 -21.29 12.28
N ILE A 12 38.99 -20.75 13.19
CA ILE A 12 39.41 -21.46 14.41
C ILE A 12 38.63 -21.00 15.65
N PHE A 13 37.89 -19.89 15.55
CA PHE A 13 37.06 -19.38 16.66
C PHE A 13 35.82 -20.25 16.95
N ALA A 14 35.47 -21.16 16.03
CA ALA A 14 34.28 -22.00 16.11
C ALA A 14 34.46 -23.38 16.77
N ALA A 15 35.62 -23.71 17.36
CA ALA A 15 35.88 -25.08 17.84
C ALA A 15 36.04 -25.29 19.37
N THR A 16 36.01 -24.27 20.23
CA THR A 16 36.33 -24.51 21.67
C THR A 16 35.50 -23.77 22.73
N LEU A 17 34.36 -23.16 22.41
CA LEU A 17 33.44 -22.61 23.43
C LEU A 17 32.22 -23.50 23.70
N LEU A 18 32.51 -24.76 24.08
CA LEU A 18 31.63 -25.61 24.87
C LEU A 18 32.47 -26.37 25.90
N SER A 19 32.87 -25.70 26.98
CA SER A 19 32.86 -26.22 28.36
C SER A 19 33.68 -25.33 29.30
N PRO A 20 33.24 -25.11 30.54
CA PRO A 20 33.94 -24.27 31.49
C PRO A 20 34.94 -25.14 32.27
N THR A 21 36.19 -25.30 31.81
CA THR A 21 37.33 -25.61 32.70
C THR A 21 38.67 -25.56 31.97
N SER A 22 39.66 -24.99 32.66
CA SER A 22 41.11 -24.96 32.39
C SER A 22 41.65 -23.83 31.50
N THR A 23 42.16 -22.83 32.20
CA THR A 23 43.09 -21.80 31.73
C THR A 23 44.37 -22.44 31.19
N SER A 24 44.46 -22.64 29.88
CA SER A 24 45.73 -22.84 29.20
C SER A 24 45.97 -21.63 28.31
N ALA A 25 47.06 -20.89 28.54
CA ALA A 25 47.40 -19.72 27.73
C ALA A 25 47.51 -20.13 26.26
N LEU A 26 46.62 -19.57 25.44
CA LEU A 26 46.54 -19.82 24.01
C LEU A 26 47.90 -19.44 23.38
N THR A 27 48.61 -20.40 22.79
CA THR A 27 49.95 -20.20 22.21
C THR A 27 49.89 -20.17 20.68
N ILE A 28 50.55 -19.19 20.08
CA ILE A 28 50.55 -18.98 18.62
C ILE A 28 51.44 -20.05 17.97
N SER A 29 50.93 -20.75 16.95
CA SER A 29 51.68 -21.81 16.28
C SER A 29 52.86 -21.27 15.44
N PRO A 30 53.98 -22.02 15.31
CA PRO A 30 55.16 -21.56 14.58
C PRO A 30 54.91 -21.25 13.09
N GLU A 31 53.98 -21.97 12.47
CA GLU A 31 53.63 -21.81 11.05
C GLU A 31 52.77 -20.57 10.78
N LEU A 32 51.88 -20.21 11.71
CA LEU A 32 51.11 -18.96 11.62
C LEU A 32 52.03 -17.75 11.85
N ARG A 33 52.98 -17.88 12.79
CA ARG A 33 54.00 -16.86 13.04
C ARG A 33 54.89 -16.62 11.81
N ALA A 34 55.42 -17.67 11.20
CA ALA A 34 56.29 -17.53 10.02
C ALA A 34 55.57 -16.85 8.83
N LYS A 35 54.26 -17.12 8.65
CA LYS A 35 53.44 -16.48 7.61
C LYS A 35 53.13 -15.01 7.89
N LEU A 36 52.99 -14.64 9.16
CA LEU A 36 52.76 -13.25 9.56
C LEU A 36 54.06 -12.43 9.54
N GLU A 37 55.21 -13.05 9.86
CA GLU A 37 56.54 -12.44 9.75
C GLU A 37 56.94 -12.19 8.29
N ALA A 38 56.70 -13.15 7.39
CA ALA A 38 56.99 -12.99 5.95
C ALA A 38 56.18 -11.87 5.27
N ASN A 39 55.04 -11.50 5.86
CA ASN A 39 54.15 -10.47 5.34
C ASN A 39 54.21 -9.16 6.15
N GLY A 40 55.16 -9.03 7.08
CA GLY A 40 55.38 -7.82 7.89
C GLY A 40 54.29 -7.51 8.92
N ALA A 41 53.34 -8.43 9.17
CA ALA A 41 52.15 -8.21 9.98
C ALA A 41 52.26 -8.74 11.43
N TRP A 42 53.37 -9.39 11.78
CA TRP A 42 53.58 -10.05 13.07
C TRP A 42 53.50 -9.10 14.27
N ASP A 43 54.11 -7.91 14.17
CA ASP A 43 54.20 -6.97 15.28
C ASP A 43 52.85 -6.36 15.65
N GLN A 44 51.95 -6.19 14.68
CA GLN A 44 50.60 -5.68 14.93
C GLN A 44 49.70 -6.76 15.54
N PHE A 45 49.75 -7.99 14.99
CA PHE A 45 48.97 -9.12 15.49
C PHE A 45 49.32 -9.50 16.94
N SER A 46 50.61 -9.53 17.27
CA SER A 46 51.06 -9.90 18.62
C SER A 46 50.63 -8.90 19.71
N ARG A 47 50.54 -7.61 19.39
CA ARG A 47 50.04 -6.57 20.32
C ARG A 47 48.54 -6.72 20.59
N THR A 48 47.74 -6.86 19.53
CA THR A 48 46.27 -7.00 19.65
C THR A 48 45.88 -8.30 20.35
N PHE A 49 46.62 -9.39 20.13
CA PHE A 49 46.39 -10.67 20.79
C PHE A 49 46.61 -10.60 22.31
N ALA A 50 47.60 -9.82 22.78
CA ALA A 50 47.87 -9.62 24.20
C ALA A 50 46.78 -8.78 24.90
N GLU A 51 46.21 -7.79 24.20
CA GLU A 51 45.10 -6.98 24.72
C GLU A 51 43.80 -7.80 24.85
N TRP A 52 43.55 -8.70 23.90
CA TRP A 52 42.37 -9.57 23.90
C TRP A 52 42.38 -10.57 25.07
N GLN A 53 43.54 -11.14 25.42
CA GLN A 53 43.66 -12.03 26.59
C GLN A 53 43.32 -11.33 27.91
N LYS A 54 43.51 -10.01 27.99
CA LYS A 54 43.24 -9.21 29.19
C LYS A 54 41.75 -8.95 29.41
N GLN A 55 40.93 -8.96 28.35
CA GLN A 55 39.51 -8.60 28.42
C GLN A 55 38.58 -9.79 28.76
N LEU A 56 39.06 -11.02 28.58
CA LEU A 56 38.29 -12.24 28.85
C LEU A 56 38.14 -12.58 30.34
N SER A 57 38.87 -11.93 31.25
CA SER A 57 38.82 -12.25 32.68
C SER A 57 37.63 -11.64 33.44
N ASP A 58 36.85 -10.73 32.84
CA ASP A 58 36.10 -9.72 33.62
C ASP A 58 34.55 -9.75 33.49
N GLN A 59 33.87 -10.84 33.11
CA GLN A 59 32.39 -10.84 33.04
C GLN A 59 31.68 -12.15 33.52
N PRO A 60 30.68 -12.06 34.43
CA PRO A 60 29.87 -13.19 34.91
C PRO A 60 28.47 -13.33 34.25
N SER A 61 27.85 -14.50 34.47
CA SER A 61 26.77 -15.15 33.71
C SER A 61 25.31 -14.98 34.22
N ALA A 62 24.34 -15.16 33.31
CA ALA A 62 22.87 -14.98 33.40
C ALA A 62 22.08 -16.04 34.20
N ILE A 63 20.74 -15.85 34.44
CA ILE A 63 19.65 -16.88 34.38
C ILE A 63 18.20 -16.35 34.72
N ASN A 64 17.22 -16.91 33.96
CA ASN A 64 15.76 -17.21 34.06
C ASN A 64 14.60 -16.30 34.54
N LEU A 65 13.50 -16.39 33.75
CA LEU A 65 12.14 -15.87 33.91
C LEU A 65 11.17 -16.89 34.54
N ASN A 66 10.16 -16.41 35.30
CA ASN A 66 8.77 -16.91 35.26
C ASN A 66 7.78 -16.00 36.04
N ASN A 67 6.61 -15.79 35.43
CA ASN A 67 5.28 -15.41 35.97
C ASN A 67 4.72 -14.01 35.62
N VAL A 68 3.62 -14.08 34.85
CA VAL A 68 2.80 -13.01 34.27
C VAL A 68 1.49 -12.87 35.07
N LEU A 69 0.90 -11.67 35.03
CA LEU A 69 -0.46 -11.25 35.45
C LEU A 69 -0.62 -10.65 36.86
N SER A 70 -0.04 -9.46 37.03
CA SER A 70 -0.67 -8.32 37.71
C SER A 70 -0.04 -7.05 37.11
N LYS A 71 -0.78 -5.94 36.97
CA LYS A 71 -0.22 -4.62 36.62
C LYS A 71 1.13 -4.45 37.33
N PRO A 72 2.22 -4.00 36.68
CA PRO A 72 3.45 -3.76 37.40
C PRO A 72 3.22 -2.56 38.34
N THR A 73 2.86 -2.85 39.60
CA THR A 73 3.24 -1.98 40.69
C THR A 73 4.76 -1.97 40.73
N ALA A 74 5.33 -0.77 40.57
CA ALA A 74 6.74 -0.46 40.62
C ALA A 74 7.47 -1.27 41.71
N SER A 75 8.45 -2.06 41.29
CA SER A 75 9.41 -2.72 42.19
C SER A 75 10.83 -2.12 42.06
N GLY A 76 10.98 -1.02 41.34
CA GLY A 76 12.17 -0.16 41.35
C GLY A 76 11.80 1.22 41.87
N ALA A 77 12.72 1.90 42.54
CA ALA A 77 12.54 3.32 42.84
C ALA A 77 12.41 4.07 41.51
N GLN A 78 11.33 4.85 41.37
CA GLN A 78 11.14 5.74 40.22
C GLN A 78 12.36 6.67 40.11
N LYS A 79 13.08 6.63 38.98
CA LYS A 79 14.22 7.51 38.75
C LYS A 79 13.68 8.91 38.53
N THR A 80 14.05 9.86 39.39
CA THR A 80 13.64 11.27 39.25
C THR A 80 14.82 12.09 38.75
N ILE A 81 14.61 12.89 37.71
CA ILE A 81 15.54 13.94 37.28
C ILE A 81 14.90 15.30 37.54
N ARG A 82 15.61 16.10 38.33
CA ARG A 82 15.30 17.51 38.62
C ARG A 82 15.90 18.40 37.54
N VAL A 83 15.07 19.29 36.99
CA VAL A 83 15.41 20.21 35.89
C VAL A 83 15.24 21.66 36.34
N CYS A 84 16.18 22.52 35.95
CA CYS A 84 16.09 23.96 36.18
C CYS A 84 15.61 24.67 34.91
N VAL A 85 14.60 25.53 35.01
CA VAL A 85 14.09 26.33 33.88
C VAL A 85 14.25 27.81 34.20
N LEU A 86 14.95 28.55 33.34
CA LEU A 86 15.18 29.98 33.45
C LEU A 86 14.45 30.70 32.31
N LEU A 87 13.48 31.55 32.65
CA LEU A 87 12.79 32.42 31.70
C LEU A 87 13.59 33.71 31.50
N VAL A 88 13.94 34.05 30.27
CA VAL A 88 14.81 35.20 29.95
C VAL A 88 14.22 36.11 28.87
N ASP A 89 14.28 37.42 29.10
CA ASP A 89 13.83 38.42 28.14
C ASP A 89 14.88 39.48 27.84
N PHE A 90 14.58 40.36 26.87
CA PHE A 90 15.55 41.27 26.27
C PHE A 90 14.99 42.68 26.20
N THR A 91 15.86 43.67 26.01
CA THR A 91 15.44 45.08 25.90
C THR A 91 14.71 45.39 24.59
N ASP A 92 15.00 44.65 23.53
CA ASP A 92 14.39 44.74 22.18
C ASP A 92 13.40 43.60 21.89
N ASN A 93 13.26 42.63 22.79
CA ASN A 93 12.30 41.53 22.72
C ASN A 93 11.89 41.13 24.15
N THR A 94 10.86 41.80 24.69
CA THR A 94 10.46 41.67 26.10
C THR A 94 9.48 40.53 26.30
N ALA A 95 9.44 39.94 27.51
CA ALA A 95 8.37 39.00 27.85
C ALA A 95 7.00 39.68 27.64
N SER A 96 6.05 38.96 27.04
CA SER A 96 4.71 39.46 26.67
C SER A 96 4.62 40.41 25.45
N SER A 97 5.70 40.64 24.68
CA SER A 97 5.57 41.28 23.34
C SER A 97 5.20 40.30 22.22
N GLY A 98 5.17 39.00 22.51
CA GLY A 98 4.76 37.91 21.63
C GLY A 98 3.24 37.71 21.53
N ALA A 99 2.82 36.63 20.86
CA ALA A 99 1.42 36.24 20.69
C ALA A 99 0.74 35.85 22.03
N GLN A 100 1.50 35.48 23.05
CA GLN A 100 1.00 35.20 24.40
C GLN A 100 1.29 36.35 25.36
N ALA A 101 0.28 37.16 25.67
CA ALA A 101 0.36 38.05 26.82
C ALA A 101 0.27 37.23 28.12
N ASN A 102 1.24 37.39 29.04
CA ASN A 102 1.23 36.88 30.42
C ASN A 102 1.68 35.42 30.66
N LEU A 103 2.71 34.91 29.95
CA LEU A 103 3.36 33.66 30.35
C LEU A 103 4.07 33.85 31.72
N THR A 104 3.64 33.07 32.72
CA THR A 104 4.20 33.10 34.08
C THR A 104 5.00 31.83 34.36
N PRO A 105 5.97 31.85 35.30
CA PRO A 105 6.65 30.64 35.74
C PRO A 105 5.70 29.49 36.09
N ALA A 106 4.59 29.78 36.78
CA ALA A 106 3.58 28.78 37.14
C ALA A 106 2.87 28.15 35.92
N THR A 107 2.66 28.92 34.85
CA THR A 107 2.07 28.40 33.60
C THR A 107 3.04 27.47 32.88
N VAL A 108 4.32 27.83 32.84
CA VAL A 108 5.36 26.96 32.26
C VAL A 108 5.53 25.69 33.09
N GLU A 109 5.55 25.82 34.41
CA GLU A 109 5.60 24.69 35.35
C GLU A 109 4.42 23.73 35.14
N GLN A 110 3.21 24.27 34.91
CA GLN A 110 2.05 23.44 34.61
C GLN A 110 2.20 22.67 33.28
N ILE A 111 2.74 23.29 32.23
CA ILE A 111 2.91 22.65 30.92
C ILE A 111 4.04 21.62 30.94
N LEU A 112 5.12 21.86 31.70
CA LEU A 112 6.27 20.96 31.73
C LEU A 112 6.13 19.87 32.79
N PHE A 113 5.69 20.19 34.00
CA PHE A 113 5.90 19.33 35.17
C PHE A 113 4.61 18.84 35.88
N SER A 114 3.42 19.25 35.44
CA SER A 114 2.17 18.73 36.02
C SER A 114 1.94 17.26 35.65
N GLN A 115 1.05 16.55 36.36
CA GLN A 115 0.68 15.17 36.02
C GLN A 115 -0.83 15.05 35.83
N GLY A 116 -1.27 14.67 34.63
CA GLY A 116 -2.69 14.44 34.31
C GLY A 116 -3.59 15.68 34.44
N VAL A 117 -3.01 16.88 34.40
CA VAL A 117 -3.76 18.15 34.54
C VAL A 117 -4.02 18.81 33.20
N THR A 118 -3.06 18.80 32.28
CA THR A 118 -3.18 19.43 30.97
C THR A 118 -3.94 18.54 30.00
N GLN A 119 -4.71 19.14 29.09
CA GLN A 119 -5.54 18.40 28.13
C GLN A 119 -4.73 17.45 27.24
N HIS A 120 -3.51 17.85 26.85
CA HIS A 120 -2.63 17.11 25.94
C HIS A 120 -1.44 16.45 26.68
N GLY A 121 -1.48 16.39 28.01
CA GLY A 121 -0.35 15.93 28.83
C GLY A 121 0.78 16.96 28.95
N SER A 122 1.61 16.82 29.98
CA SER A 122 2.81 17.62 30.21
C SER A 122 4.06 16.91 29.69
N MET A 123 5.24 17.55 29.78
CA MET A 123 6.50 16.86 29.55
C MET A 123 6.72 15.72 30.56
N THR A 124 6.33 15.89 31.82
CA THR A 124 6.35 14.81 32.82
C THR A 124 5.43 13.66 32.44
N ASP A 125 4.21 13.92 31.98
CA ASP A 125 3.29 12.87 31.51
C ASP A 125 3.89 12.11 30.32
N PHE A 126 4.52 12.82 29.38
CA PHE A 126 5.20 12.22 28.22
C PHE A 126 6.29 11.24 28.62
N TYR A 127 7.18 11.64 29.53
CA TYR A 127 8.27 10.78 29.98
C TYR A 127 7.79 9.63 30.87
N LEU A 128 6.74 9.84 31.67
CA LEU A 128 6.10 8.76 32.42
C LEU A 128 5.47 7.71 31.49
N GLU A 129 4.79 8.14 30.43
CA GLU A 129 4.21 7.20 29.44
C GLU A 129 5.30 6.39 28.73
N ASN A 130 6.35 7.05 28.26
CA ASN A 130 7.46 6.38 27.55
C ASN A 130 8.31 5.46 28.43
N SER A 131 8.31 5.70 29.75
CA SER A 131 9.09 4.93 30.74
C SER A 131 8.26 3.92 31.53
N TYR A 132 6.97 3.75 31.19
CA TYR A 132 6.07 2.87 31.93
C TYR A 132 5.99 3.25 33.43
N GLY A 133 6.06 4.55 33.72
CA GLY A 133 6.05 5.15 35.04
C GLY A 133 7.37 5.08 35.81
N GLN A 134 8.46 4.58 35.20
CA GLN A 134 9.74 4.37 35.88
C GLN A 134 10.66 5.60 35.89
N PHE A 135 10.41 6.57 35.01
CA PHE A 135 11.23 7.77 34.86
C PHE A 135 10.37 9.03 35.04
N LEU A 136 10.63 9.78 36.11
CA LEU A 136 9.95 11.01 36.45
C LEU A 136 10.86 12.20 36.12
N ILE A 137 10.33 13.16 35.38
CA ILE A 137 10.92 14.49 35.28
C ILE A 137 10.14 15.41 36.22
N ASP A 138 10.88 16.21 36.96
CA ASP A 138 10.36 17.21 37.87
C ASP A 138 11.28 18.43 37.82
N GLY A 139 10.80 19.62 38.15
CA GLY A 139 11.60 20.82 37.97
C GLY A 139 10.97 22.09 38.52
N ASP A 140 11.76 23.15 38.52
CA ASP A 140 11.32 24.46 38.97
C ASP A 140 11.57 25.51 37.89
N VAL A 141 10.68 26.50 37.82
CA VAL A 141 10.75 27.59 36.83
C VAL A 141 11.02 28.93 37.51
N PHE A 142 12.02 29.66 37.03
CA PHE A 142 12.46 30.94 37.57
C PHE A 142 12.48 32.03 36.50
N GLY A 143 12.32 33.30 36.92
CA GLY A 143 12.37 34.46 36.05
C GLY A 143 11.05 35.25 36.04
N TRP A 144 10.90 36.25 35.17
CA TRP A 144 11.76 36.62 34.04
C TRP A 144 13.06 37.33 34.44
N PHE A 145 14.19 36.90 33.87
CA PHE A 145 15.48 37.58 33.99
C PHE A 145 15.79 38.40 32.74
N ARG A 146 16.03 39.71 32.93
CA ARG A 146 16.40 40.61 31.83
C ARG A 146 17.87 40.42 31.46
N MET A 147 18.12 40.02 30.22
CA MET A 147 19.48 39.83 29.72
C MET A 147 20.20 41.16 29.47
N PRO A 148 21.53 41.22 29.69
CA PRO A 148 22.31 42.46 29.58
C PRO A 148 22.55 42.90 28.12
N LYS A 149 22.31 42.02 27.14
CA LYS A 149 22.45 42.30 25.71
C LYS A 149 21.08 42.18 25.04
N THR A 150 20.96 42.74 23.85
CA THR A 150 19.73 42.68 23.06
C THR A 150 19.57 41.28 22.43
N TYR A 151 18.34 40.87 22.13
CA TYR A 151 18.04 39.60 21.49
C TYR A 151 18.77 39.47 20.16
N ALA A 152 18.75 40.53 19.35
CA ALA A 152 19.48 40.59 18.07
C ALA A 152 20.99 40.35 18.21
N GLN A 153 21.60 40.71 19.36
CA GLN A 153 23.02 40.44 19.61
C GLN A 153 23.27 38.96 19.90
N TYR A 154 22.37 38.27 20.59
CA TYR A 154 22.49 36.83 20.84
C TYR A 154 22.16 35.99 19.61
N THR A 155 21.13 36.36 18.85
CA THR A 155 20.75 35.62 17.62
C THR A 155 21.80 35.78 16.53
N GLY A 156 22.44 36.96 16.46
CA GLY A 156 23.40 37.27 15.41
C GLY A 156 22.77 37.06 14.02
N SER A 157 23.53 36.45 13.11
CA SER A 157 23.08 36.13 11.75
C SER A 157 22.75 34.65 11.54
N ASN A 158 22.79 33.83 12.58
CA ASN A 158 22.65 32.38 12.47
C ASN A 158 21.88 31.79 13.66
N SER A 159 20.80 32.45 14.08
CA SER A 159 19.89 31.96 15.12
C SER A 159 20.57 31.55 16.44
N GLY A 160 21.65 32.23 16.82
CA GLY A 160 22.42 31.94 18.03
C GLY A 160 23.41 30.79 17.90
N MET A 161 23.53 30.16 16.72
CA MET A 161 24.40 29.02 16.44
C MET A 161 25.78 29.43 15.87
N GLN A 162 26.03 30.72 15.69
CA GLN A 162 27.32 31.24 15.22
C GLN A 162 28.46 30.94 16.21
N THR A 163 29.67 30.75 15.69
CA THR A 163 30.88 30.55 16.50
C THR A 163 31.33 31.82 17.23
N ALA A 164 31.12 32.99 16.62
CA ALA A 164 31.48 34.28 17.21
C ALA A 164 30.50 34.66 18.34
N GLU A 165 31.04 35.18 19.44
CA GLU A 165 30.21 35.74 20.53
C GLU A 165 29.84 37.21 20.25
N PRO A 166 28.65 37.68 20.67
CA PRO A 166 27.64 36.96 21.44
C PRO A 166 26.83 35.94 20.61
N ASN A 167 26.43 34.84 21.26
CA ASN A 167 25.60 33.78 20.68
C ASN A 167 24.74 33.12 21.78
N ALA A 168 24.06 32.00 21.47
CA ALA A 168 23.24 31.29 22.47
C ALA A 168 24.05 30.78 23.68
N ARG A 169 25.34 30.45 23.51
CA ARG A 169 26.22 30.07 24.63
C ARG A 169 26.50 31.26 25.54
N THR A 170 26.67 32.46 24.97
CA THR A 170 26.76 33.71 25.74
C THR A 170 25.46 34.02 26.46
N LEU A 171 24.30 33.78 25.82
CA LEU A 171 22.98 33.92 26.45
C LEU A 171 22.87 33.05 27.69
N THR A 172 23.15 31.74 27.58
CA THR A 172 23.09 30.81 28.71
C THR A 172 24.00 31.26 29.85
N LYS A 173 25.23 31.70 29.55
CA LYS A 173 26.14 32.21 30.56
C LYS A 173 25.56 33.44 31.28
N ASP A 174 25.08 34.42 30.53
CA ASP A 174 24.49 35.64 31.10
C ASP A 174 23.21 35.31 31.91
N ALA A 175 22.41 34.35 31.46
CA ALA A 175 21.21 33.88 32.14
C ALA A 175 21.50 33.23 33.49
N VAL A 176 22.48 32.31 33.53
CA VAL A 176 22.92 31.68 34.79
C VAL A 176 23.46 32.73 35.75
N ILE A 177 24.29 33.66 35.28
CA ILE A 177 24.82 34.77 36.12
C ILE A 177 23.70 35.65 36.68
N ALA A 178 22.66 35.94 35.88
CA ALA A 178 21.52 36.74 36.31
C ALA A 178 20.65 36.00 37.35
N ALA A 179 20.50 34.68 37.22
CA ALA A 179 19.69 33.85 38.10
C ALA A 179 20.38 33.49 39.42
N ASP A 180 21.70 33.31 39.41
CA ASP A 180 22.55 32.84 40.53
C ASP A 180 22.30 33.52 41.89
N PRO A 181 22.05 34.83 42.00
CA PRO A 181 21.75 35.45 43.29
C PRO A 181 20.45 34.98 43.95
N THR A 182 19.55 34.35 43.18
CA THR A 182 18.20 33.98 43.62
C THR A 182 17.84 32.51 43.41
N VAL A 183 18.61 31.77 42.61
CA VAL A 183 18.36 30.38 42.26
C VAL A 183 19.46 29.51 42.85
N ASN A 184 19.07 28.43 43.54
CA ASN A 184 20.00 27.42 44.04
C ASN A 184 20.10 26.28 43.02
N PHE A 185 21.26 26.10 42.38
CA PHE A 185 21.46 25.11 41.34
C PHE A 185 21.79 23.70 41.86
N ALA A 186 22.15 23.57 43.14
CA ALA A 186 22.54 22.31 43.78
C ALA A 186 21.56 21.14 43.61
N PRO A 187 20.22 21.33 43.63
CA PRO A 187 19.27 20.24 43.45
C PRO A 187 19.22 19.62 42.06
N TYR A 188 19.80 20.27 41.04
CA TYR A 188 19.73 19.84 39.63
C TYR A 188 21.00 19.12 39.15
N ASP A 189 21.95 18.88 40.07
CA ASP A 189 23.07 17.95 39.92
C ASP A 189 22.60 16.58 40.44
N ASN A 190 21.92 15.82 39.57
CA ASN A 190 21.18 14.61 39.92
C ASN A 190 22.08 13.40 40.16
N ASP A 191 23.31 13.40 39.65
CA ASP A 191 24.30 12.35 39.84
C ASP A 191 25.43 12.73 40.82
N ALA A 192 25.36 13.94 41.39
CA ALA A 192 26.31 14.51 42.33
C ALA A 192 27.75 14.66 41.79
N ASN A 193 27.91 14.84 40.47
CA ASN A 193 29.21 15.03 39.82
C ASN A 193 29.71 16.49 39.88
N GLY A 194 28.91 17.42 40.42
CA GLY A 194 29.23 18.85 40.54
C GLY A 194 28.76 19.70 39.35
N VAL A 195 28.13 19.09 38.35
CA VAL A 195 27.58 19.72 37.15
C VAL A 195 26.07 19.57 37.17
N VAL A 196 25.35 20.63 36.81
CA VAL A 196 23.90 20.57 36.62
C VAL A 196 23.59 19.79 35.34
N ASP A 197 22.71 18.79 35.42
CA ASP A 197 22.44 17.89 34.29
C ASP A 197 21.58 18.54 33.21
N ALA A 198 20.59 19.34 33.61
CA ALA A 198 19.62 19.94 32.70
C ALA A 198 19.24 21.36 33.13
N VAL A 199 19.57 22.34 32.28
CA VAL A 199 19.10 23.73 32.39
C VAL A 199 18.40 24.13 31.09
N PHE A 200 17.15 24.53 31.18
CA PHE A 200 16.40 25.16 30.09
C PHE A 200 16.54 26.67 30.17
N ILE A 201 16.88 27.28 29.05
CA ILE A 201 16.84 28.72 28.82
C ILE A 201 15.65 28.99 27.91
N VAL A 202 14.53 29.40 28.51
CA VAL A 202 13.31 29.74 27.78
C VAL A 202 13.38 31.21 27.41
N HIS A 203 13.63 31.51 26.14
CA HIS A 203 13.79 32.88 25.68
C HIS A 203 12.45 33.49 25.21
N ALA A 204 12.28 34.79 25.41
CA ALA A 204 11.13 35.51 24.89
C ALA A 204 11.01 35.42 23.35
N GLY A 205 9.78 35.38 22.84
CA GLY A 205 9.44 35.26 21.42
C GLY A 205 9.50 33.83 20.83
N LEU A 206 9.24 33.76 19.52
CA LEU A 206 9.22 32.53 18.71
C LEU A 206 10.62 31.94 18.47
N GLY A 207 10.68 30.63 18.23
CA GLY A 207 11.86 29.91 17.79
C GLY A 207 12.08 29.96 16.28
N ALA A 208 13.34 29.93 15.84
CA ALA A 208 13.69 29.95 14.42
C ALA A 208 13.29 28.67 13.67
N GLU A 209 13.14 27.55 14.38
CA GLU A 209 12.66 26.28 13.82
C GLU A 209 11.24 26.37 13.24
N GLU A 210 10.43 27.35 13.67
CA GLU A 210 9.08 27.58 13.16
C GLU A 210 9.00 28.61 12.04
N THR A 211 9.84 29.64 12.11
CA THR A 211 9.75 30.79 11.21
C THR A 211 10.81 30.79 10.11
N GLY A 212 11.88 30.01 10.28
CA GLY A 212 13.10 30.08 9.48
C GLY A 212 13.90 31.38 9.68
N SER A 213 13.56 32.21 10.67
CA SER A 213 14.17 33.53 10.84
C SER A 213 15.54 33.46 11.52
N PRO A 214 16.63 33.97 10.90
CA PRO A 214 17.95 34.02 11.53
C PRO A 214 18.02 34.98 12.73
N GLY A 215 17.02 35.86 12.88
CA GLY A 215 16.88 36.81 13.99
C GLY A 215 16.13 36.25 15.19
N GLN A 216 15.86 34.95 15.21
CA GLN A 216 15.30 34.22 16.35
C GLN A 216 16.25 33.09 16.73
N ILE A 217 16.28 32.71 18.00
CA ILE A 217 17.09 31.59 18.46
C ILE A 217 16.48 30.30 17.95
N TRP A 218 17.29 29.41 17.39
CA TRP A 218 16.87 28.06 16.99
C TRP A 218 16.88 27.17 18.24
N SER A 219 15.84 26.37 18.47
CA SER A 219 15.82 25.45 19.61
C SER A 219 16.94 24.41 19.55
N HIS A 220 17.72 24.27 20.61
CA HIS A 220 18.85 23.33 20.62
C HIS A 220 19.36 22.97 22.01
N ARG A 221 20.01 21.81 22.09
CA ARG A 221 20.92 21.42 23.17
C ARG A 221 22.36 21.74 22.80
N TRP A 222 23.08 22.48 23.65
CA TRP A 222 24.51 22.72 23.50
C TRP A 222 25.23 22.82 24.84
N SER A 223 26.48 23.26 24.80
CA SER A 223 27.34 23.44 25.96
C SER A 223 27.97 24.82 25.91
N THR A 224 28.09 25.48 27.05
CA THR A 224 28.83 26.74 27.17
C THR A 224 30.31 26.54 26.80
N VAL A 225 31.01 27.63 26.45
CA VAL A 225 32.44 27.57 26.10
C VAL A 225 33.29 27.09 27.29
N ALA A 226 32.89 27.47 28.50
CA ALA A 226 33.46 27.00 29.75
C ALA A 226 32.33 26.83 30.78
N PRO A 227 32.46 25.89 31.74
CA PRO A 227 31.47 25.72 32.80
C PRO A 227 31.25 27.04 33.57
N VAL A 228 29.99 27.41 33.77
CA VAL A 228 29.60 28.58 34.54
C VAL A 228 29.44 28.16 35.99
N VAL A 229 30.40 28.54 36.84
CA VAL A 229 30.39 28.19 38.26
C VAL A 229 29.40 29.09 38.99
N THR A 230 28.46 28.49 39.70
CA THR A 230 27.40 29.16 40.46
C THR A 230 27.85 29.42 41.91
N GLY A 231 27.18 30.33 42.61
CA GLY A 231 27.48 30.71 43.99
C GLY A 231 27.32 29.56 45.00
N ASP A 232 26.55 28.54 44.63
CA ASP A 232 26.33 27.28 45.36
C ASP A 232 27.33 26.17 44.99
N GLY A 233 28.36 26.49 44.19
CA GLY A 233 29.49 25.59 43.92
C GLY A 233 29.20 24.51 42.87
N LYS A 234 28.11 24.67 42.10
CA LYS A 234 27.81 23.83 40.94
C LYS A 234 28.31 24.49 39.65
N SER A 235 28.35 23.70 38.59
CA SER A 235 28.72 24.18 37.26
C SER A 235 27.59 23.94 36.28
N VAL A 236 27.18 24.98 35.54
CA VAL A 236 26.31 24.83 34.38
C VAL A 236 27.20 24.74 33.14
N LEU A 237 27.14 23.60 32.45
CA LEU A 237 27.85 23.38 31.20
C LEU A 237 26.88 23.09 30.05
N ASN A 238 26.01 22.09 30.21
CA ASN A 238 25.02 21.71 29.20
C ASN A 238 23.74 22.53 29.41
N TYR A 239 23.12 22.96 28.32
CA TYR A 239 21.87 23.70 28.35
C TYR A 239 21.00 23.36 27.14
N ILE A 240 19.71 23.64 27.30
CA ILE A 240 18.70 23.65 26.24
C ILE A 240 18.24 25.09 26.07
N ALA A 241 18.23 25.62 24.85
CA ALA A 241 17.57 26.89 24.54
C ALA A 241 16.31 26.60 23.72
N VAL A 242 15.19 27.19 24.15
CA VAL A 242 13.85 26.96 23.55
C VAL A 242 12.99 28.23 23.68
N PRO A 243 11.98 28.42 22.81
CA PRO A 243 11.14 29.62 22.83
C PRO A 243 10.03 29.54 23.90
N GLU A 244 9.56 30.71 24.32
CA GLU A 244 8.38 30.85 25.19
C GLU A 244 7.06 30.56 24.48
N GLU A 245 7.04 30.65 23.15
CA GLU A 245 5.83 30.54 22.34
C GLU A 245 6.09 29.90 20.98
N VAL A 246 5.01 29.43 20.37
CA VAL A 246 4.97 28.83 19.04
C VAL A 246 4.09 29.67 18.11
N LEU A 247 4.23 29.50 16.81
CA LEU A 247 3.46 30.23 15.81
C LEU A 247 1.96 29.95 16.02
N GLY A 248 1.22 31.03 16.32
CA GLY A 248 -0.22 30.95 16.54
C GLY A 248 -0.66 30.35 17.87
N GLY A 249 0.20 30.25 18.90
CA GLY A 249 -0.26 29.81 20.21
C GLY A 249 0.76 29.81 21.36
N ALA A 250 0.32 29.22 22.47
CA ALA A 250 1.14 29.02 23.68
C ALA A 250 2.20 27.94 23.50
N LEU A 251 3.20 27.96 24.38
CA LEU A 251 4.21 26.92 24.61
C LEU A 251 3.61 25.50 24.52
N ARG A 252 4.35 24.58 23.87
CA ARG A 252 3.94 23.19 23.64
C ARG A 252 5.06 22.21 24.01
N VAL A 253 4.69 20.96 24.26
CA VAL A 253 5.59 19.94 24.84
C VAL A 253 6.60 19.39 23.83
N GLY A 254 6.26 19.33 22.54
CA GLY A 254 7.03 18.61 21.51
C GLY A 254 8.52 18.95 21.45
N VAL A 255 8.86 20.23 21.24
CA VAL A 255 10.27 20.67 21.17
C VAL A 255 10.98 20.50 22.52
N TYR A 256 10.31 20.79 23.63
CA TYR A 256 10.88 20.62 24.97
C TYR A 256 11.23 19.15 25.25
N ALA A 257 10.33 18.23 24.89
CA ALA A 257 10.53 16.80 25.06
C ALA A 257 11.66 16.27 24.17
N HIS A 258 11.73 16.73 22.92
CA HIS A 258 12.79 16.41 21.96
C HIS A 258 14.17 16.83 22.47
N GLU A 259 14.33 18.10 22.85
CA GLU A 259 15.61 18.62 23.33
C GLU A 259 16.08 17.95 24.63
N PHE A 260 15.13 17.60 25.50
CA PHE A 260 15.45 16.81 26.69
C PHE A 260 15.93 15.39 26.35
N GLY A 261 15.44 14.80 25.24
CA GLY A 261 15.93 13.52 24.74
C GLY A 261 17.44 13.51 24.49
N HIS A 262 18.01 14.64 24.02
CA HIS A 262 19.46 14.79 23.85
C HIS A 262 20.23 14.82 25.17
N ILE A 263 19.64 15.39 26.24
CA ILE A 263 20.24 15.34 27.59
C ILE A 263 20.32 13.89 28.08
N LEU A 264 19.35 13.06 27.73
CA LEU A 264 19.34 11.62 28.04
C LEU A 264 20.26 10.78 27.15
N GLY A 265 20.88 11.38 26.13
CA GLY A 265 21.87 10.74 25.27
C GLY A 265 21.32 10.22 23.94
N LEU A 266 20.13 10.65 23.52
CA LEU A 266 19.61 10.32 22.19
C LEU A 266 20.14 11.29 21.12
N PRO A 267 20.48 10.79 19.92
CA PRO A 267 20.79 11.63 18.76
C PRO A 267 19.51 12.06 18.02
N ASP A 268 19.64 13.03 17.12
CA ASP A 268 18.65 13.28 16.07
C ASP A 268 18.54 12.09 15.12
N LEU A 269 17.31 11.75 14.76
CA LEU A 269 16.97 10.67 13.84
C LEU A 269 16.52 11.14 12.47
N TYR A 270 16.55 12.45 12.20
CA TYR A 270 16.47 13.06 10.87
C TYR A 270 17.86 13.47 10.35
N ASP A 271 17.98 13.78 9.06
CA ASP A 271 19.24 14.25 8.45
C ASP A 271 19.55 15.68 8.90
N VAL A 272 20.52 15.84 9.81
CA VAL A 272 20.92 17.15 10.35
C VAL A 272 21.90 17.88 9.43
N ASN A 273 22.57 17.14 8.54
CA ASN A 273 23.57 17.68 7.63
C ASN A 273 22.96 18.24 6.34
N GLN A 274 21.63 18.11 6.16
CA GLN A 274 20.88 18.58 4.99
C GLN A 274 21.41 18.02 3.67
N ASN A 275 22.03 16.84 3.69
CA ASN A 275 22.61 16.22 2.51
C ASN A 275 21.50 15.65 1.59
N SER A 276 20.48 15.06 2.21
CA SER A 276 19.29 14.48 1.60
C SER A 276 18.00 15.20 2.03
N ASN A 277 18.05 15.97 3.14
CA ASN A 277 16.88 16.54 3.81
C ASN A 277 15.82 15.49 4.19
N ALA A 278 16.22 14.21 4.30
CA ALA A 278 15.28 13.16 4.63
C ALA A 278 14.79 13.32 6.07
N PRO A 279 13.48 13.13 6.31
CA PRO A 279 12.89 13.21 7.64
C PRO A 279 13.33 12.06 8.57
N GLY A 280 14.10 11.09 8.06
CA GLY A 280 14.51 9.90 8.80
C GLY A 280 13.30 9.09 9.23
N LEU A 281 13.03 8.95 10.53
CA LEU A 281 11.81 8.29 11.01
C LEU A 281 10.54 9.17 10.92
N GLY A 282 10.64 10.41 10.45
CA GLY A 282 9.48 11.28 10.25
C GLY A 282 8.60 11.41 11.50
N ASN A 283 7.28 11.37 11.32
CA ASN A 283 6.28 11.57 12.37
C ASN A 283 6.13 10.36 13.31
N TRP A 284 6.98 9.35 13.19
CA TRP A 284 6.94 8.12 13.97
C TRP A 284 7.76 8.14 15.26
N SER A 285 8.74 9.04 15.37
CA SER A 285 9.64 9.15 16.53
C SER A 285 9.77 10.59 17.01
N LEU A 286 9.80 10.78 18.34
CA LEU A 286 10.10 12.08 18.96
C LEU A 286 11.41 12.68 18.44
N MET A 287 12.44 11.84 18.25
CA MET A 287 13.77 12.28 17.82
C MET A 287 13.84 12.54 16.30
N ALA A 288 12.71 12.44 15.60
CA ALA A 288 12.53 12.80 14.20
C ALA A 288 11.47 13.91 14.06
N GLY A 289 10.65 13.89 13.01
CA GLY A 289 9.52 14.81 12.82
C GLY A 289 8.38 14.65 13.85
N GLY A 290 8.35 13.56 14.63
CA GLY A 290 7.28 13.27 15.59
C GLY A 290 7.13 14.28 16.72
N SER A 291 8.15 15.11 16.98
CA SER A 291 8.05 16.26 17.90
C SER A 291 7.03 17.31 17.43
N TRP A 292 6.67 17.32 16.14
CA TRP A 292 5.73 18.26 15.52
C TRP A 292 4.29 17.75 15.41
N ASN A 293 4.03 16.50 15.83
CA ASN A 293 2.69 15.93 15.79
C ASN A 293 1.68 16.76 16.61
N ASP A 294 0.46 16.88 16.09
CA ASP A 294 -0.58 17.77 16.63
C ASP A 294 -0.08 19.19 16.87
N ALA A 295 0.75 19.68 15.94
CA ALA A 295 1.47 20.93 16.03
C ALA A 295 2.25 21.05 17.36
N GLN A 296 3.03 20.02 17.73
CA GLN A 296 3.82 19.91 18.96
C GLN A 296 3.04 19.71 20.28
N ARG A 297 1.70 19.62 20.26
CA ARG A 297 0.92 19.41 21.49
C ARG A 297 1.05 17.98 22.01
N THR A 298 0.99 17.03 21.08
CA THR A 298 0.91 15.60 21.34
C THR A 298 2.00 14.92 20.50
N PRO A 299 3.28 15.04 20.89
CA PRO A 299 4.40 14.48 20.13
C PRO A 299 4.38 12.95 20.14
N ALA A 300 4.94 12.32 19.09
CA ALA A 300 5.09 10.87 19.05
C ALA A 300 5.91 10.35 20.25
N GLN A 301 5.61 9.14 20.71
CA GLN A 301 6.49 8.42 21.63
C GLN A 301 7.90 8.23 21.03
N PHE A 302 8.86 7.92 21.89
CA PHE A 302 10.12 7.35 21.45
C PHE A 302 9.86 6.04 20.70
N ASP A 303 10.54 5.86 19.57
CA ASP A 303 10.54 4.59 18.86
C ASP A 303 11.28 3.50 19.65
N GLY A 304 11.11 2.25 19.21
CA GLY A 304 11.67 1.08 19.85
C GLY A 304 13.19 1.11 20.01
N TRP A 305 13.92 1.77 19.10
CA TRP A 305 15.37 1.94 19.22
C TRP A 305 15.72 3.00 20.26
N CYS A 306 15.08 4.17 20.24
CA CYS A 306 15.30 5.22 21.24
C CYS A 306 15.07 4.70 22.65
N LYS A 307 13.95 4.00 22.88
CA LYS A 307 13.64 3.39 24.16
C LYS A 307 14.63 2.27 24.54
N HIS A 308 15.17 1.50 23.57
CA HIS A 308 16.25 0.53 23.82
C HIS A 308 17.53 1.20 24.32
N VAL A 309 17.94 2.30 23.69
CA VAL A 309 19.11 3.08 24.08
C VAL A 309 18.90 3.68 25.48
N LEU A 310 17.78 4.33 25.71
CA LEU A 310 17.47 4.92 27.01
C LEU A 310 17.40 3.88 28.14
N ASP A 311 16.86 2.68 27.87
CA ASP A 311 16.86 1.59 28.86
C ASP A 311 18.29 1.10 29.16
N SER A 312 19.16 1.05 28.16
CA SER A 312 20.57 0.68 28.37
C SER A 312 21.36 1.70 29.21
N ILE A 313 21.00 2.98 29.16
CA ILE A 313 21.68 4.07 29.89
C ILE A 313 21.03 4.30 31.27
N HIS A 314 19.70 4.16 31.38
CA HIS A 314 18.94 4.58 32.55
C HIS A 314 18.13 3.46 33.23
N GLY A 315 17.95 2.31 32.59
CA GLY A 315 17.22 1.15 33.13
C GLY A 315 15.75 1.43 33.44
N SER A 316 15.10 2.31 32.67
CA SER A 316 13.75 2.83 32.96
C SER A 316 12.83 2.95 31.72
N PHE A 317 13.19 2.40 30.55
CA PHE A 317 12.42 2.63 29.30
C PHE A 317 11.91 1.34 28.64
N GLY A 318 11.78 0.29 29.45
CA GLY A 318 11.24 -0.99 29.03
C GLY A 318 12.28 -1.91 28.39
N LYS A 319 11.95 -3.19 28.35
CA LYS A 319 12.88 -4.27 28.07
C LYS A 319 12.94 -4.65 26.60
N THR A 320 14.15 -4.78 26.06
CA THR A 320 14.39 -5.42 24.76
C THR A 320 14.71 -6.92 24.95
N ILE A 321 13.96 -7.79 24.26
CA ILE A 321 14.18 -9.23 24.24
C ILE A 321 14.93 -9.62 22.97
N GLU A 322 16.06 -10.32 23.12
CA GLU A 322 16.75 -10.94 21.99
C GLU A 322 15.99 -12.16 21.48
N VAL A 323 15.66 -12.16 20.19
CA VAL A 323 15.10 -13.33 19.51
C VAL A 323 16.25 -14.24 19.07
N THR A 324 16.49 -15.32 19.83
CA THR A 324 17.56 -16.28 19.54
C THR A 324 17.08 -17.55 18.83
N GLY A 325 15.78 -17.67 18.57
CA GLY A 325 15.14 -18.77 17.88
C GLY A 325 13.76 -18.36 17.37
N ASN A 326 13.21 -19.13 16.44
CA ASN A 326 11.94 -18.79 15.80
C ASN A 326 10.79 -18.77 16.83
N LEU A 327 9.88 -17.83 16.67
CA LEU A 327 8.70 -17.63 17.49
C LEU A 327 7.45 -17.78 16.63
N THR A 328 6.46 -18.50 17.13
CA THR A 328 5.16 -18.69 16.49
C THR A 328 4.06 -18.11 17.37
N ASP A 329 3.08 -17.44 16.76
CA ASP A 329 1.99 -16.74 17.42
C ASP A 329 2.48 -15.81 18.54
N LEU A 330 3.56 -15.08 18.25
CA LEU A 330 4.07 -14.02 19.11
C LEU A 330 3.00 -12.92 19.19
N VAL A 331 2.55 -12.61 20.40
CA VAL A 331 1.62 -11.52 20.67
C VAL A 331 2.40 -10.29 21.14
N LEU A 332 2.23 -9.20 20.41
CA LEU A 332 2.77 -7.87 20.71
C LEU A 332 1.61 -6.97 21.13
N ASN A 333 1.55 -6.60 22.41
CA ASN A 333 0.59 -5.62 22.90
C ASN A 333 1.04 -4.20 22.50
N ALA A 334 0.11 -3.24 22.56
CA ALA A 334 0.43 -1.85 22.23
C ALA A 334 1.55 -1.30 23.12
N SER A 335 2.52 -0.60 22.51
CA SER A 335 3.72 -0.03 23.13
C SER A 335 3.44 0.90 24.31
N ILE A 336 2.26 1.52 24.37
CA ILE A 336 1.84 2.32 25.53
C ILE A 336 1.58 1.48 26.79
N SER A 337 1.24 0.20 26.61
CA SER A 337 0.79 -0.71 27.67
C SER A 337 1.75 -1.86 27.98
N ASP A 338 2.72 -2.11 27.08
CA ASP A 338 3.67 -3.20 27.19
C ASP A 338 5.09 -2.70 26.95
N SER A 339 5.94 -2.94 27.95
CA SER A 339 7.33 -2.51 27.96
C SER A 339 8.26 -3.35 27.10
N ILE A 340 7.74 -4.41 26.48
CA ILE A 340 8.54 -5.38 25.74
C ILE A 340 8.61 -5.01 24.26
N ARG A 341 9.84 -5.01 23.73
CA ARG A 341 10.15 -5.01 22.30
C ARG A 341 11.06 -6.19 21.97
N TYR A 342 11.11 -6.59 20.70
CA TYR A 342 11.91 -7.74 20.28
C TYR A 342 12.99 -7.31 19.30
N ARG A 343 14.22 -7.80 19.51
CA ARG A 343 15.37 -7.54 18.66
C ARG A 343 15.82 -8.81 17.94
N MET A 344 15.95 -8.74 16.63
CA MET A 344 16.44 -9.83 15.77
C MET A 344 17.81 -9.43 15.20
N LYS A 345 18.86 -10.08 15.66
CA LYS A 345 20.23 -9.80 15.18
C LYS A 345 20.43 -10.38 13.79
N ILE A 346 20.99 -9.58 12.88
CA ILE A 346 21.36 -10.04 11.56
C ILE A 346 22.62 -10.93 11.66
N PRO A 347 22.57 -12.22 11.28
CA PRO A 347 23.73 -13.12 11.35
C PRO A 347 24.85 -12.67 10.39
N GLY A 348 26.09 -12.59 10.86
CA GLY A 348 27.25 -12.31 10.00
C GLY A 348 27.53 -10.82 9.73
N GLY A 349 26.63 -9.90 10.09
CA GLY A 349 26.98 -8.50 10.32
C GLY A 349 27.96 -8.40 11.50
N PHE A 350 28.63 -7.27 11.71
CA PHE A 350 29.55 -7.06 12.85
C PHE A 350 28.87 -7.09 14.25
N GLY A 351 27.71 -7.76 14.38
CA GLY A 351 26.94 -7.93 15.61
C GLY A 351 26.12 -6.71 16.02
N ARG A 352 26.21 -5.63 15.24
CA ARG A 352 25.64 -4.30 15.52
C ARG A 352 24.53 -3.89 14.55
N GLU A 353 24.22 -4.75 13.57
CA GLU A 353 23.08 -4.61 12.67
C GLU A 353 21.97 -5.57 13.09
N TYR A 354 20.74 -5.06 13.20
CA TYR A 354 19.60 -5.79 13.73
C TYR A 354 18.28 -5.13 13.36
N PHE A 355 17.19 -5.86 13.58
CA PHE A 355 15.85 -5.31 13.52
C PHE A 355 15.21 -5.22 14.91
N ILE A 356 14.45 -4.16 15.18
CA ILE A 356 13.58 -4.05 16.36
C ILE A 356 12.13 -4.03 15.91
N ILE A 357 11.28 -4.82 16.58
CA ILE A 357 9.83 -4.78 16.36
C ILE A 357 9.07 -4.36 17.61
N GLU A 358 8.06 -3.53 17.41
CA GLU A 358 7.10 -3.09 18.43
C GLU A 358 5.73 -2.80 17.80
N ASN A 359 4.66 -2.91 18.58
CA ASN A 359 3.31 -2.60 18.14
C ASN A 359 2.94 -1.16 18.54
N ARG A 360 2.85 -0.26 17.55
CA ARG A 360 2.47 1.15 17.73
C ARG A 360 1.00 1.35 17.43
N GLN A 361 0.31 2.06 18.31
CA GLN A 361 -1.15 2.30 18.23
C GLN A 361 -1.46 3.77 18.52
N LYS A 362 -2.44 4.34 17.82
CA LYS A 362 -2.88 5.74 18.01
C LYS A 362 -3.61 5.93 19.35
N VAL A 363 -2.86 5.95 20.45
CA VAL A 363 -3.34 6.07 21.83
C VAL A 363 -2.31 6.85 22.65
N GLY A 364 -2.76 7.68 23.60
CA GLY A 364 -1.87 8.49 24.42
C GLY A 364 -1.11 9.51 23.58
N PHE A 365 0.18 9.67 23.82
CA PHE A 365 1.02 10.57 23.03
C PHE A 365 1.17 10.13 21.56
N ASP A 366 0.90 8.86 21.25
CA ASP A 366 0.86 8.37 19.88
C ASP A 366 -0.46 8.66 19.14
N GLU A 367 -1.43 9.36 19.72
CA GLU A 367 -2.74 9.63 19.07
C GLU A 367 -2.63 10.22 17.65
N TYR A 368 -1.56 10.97 17.37
CA TYR A 368 -1.36 11.69 16.10
C TYR A 368 -0.26 11.12 15.20
N ILE A 369 0.26 9.91 15.49
CA ILE A 369 1.14 9.24 14.53
C ILE A 369 0.36 8.88 13.23
N PRO A 370 1.05 8.68 12.09
CA PRO A 370 0.38 8.51 10.79
C PRO A 370 -0.57 7.30 10.70
N GLY A 371 -0.26 6.20 11.39
CA GLY A 371 -1.01 4.94 11.33
C GLY A 371 -0.81 4.06 12.58
N SER A 372 -1.39 2.86 12.59
CA SER A 372 -1.22 1.87 13.67
C SER A 372 -0.78 0.55 13.07
N GLY A 373 0.14 -0.16 13.74
CA GLY A 373 0.64 -1.42 13.22
C GLY A 373 1.95 -1.85 13.85
N LEU A 374 2.56 -2.84 13.20
CA LEU A 374 3.84 -3.37 13.59
C LEU A 374 4.94 -2.49 13.01
N MET A 375 5.61 -1.74 13.87
CA MET A 375 6.82 -1.02 13.51
C MET A 375 7.98 -2.00 13.44
N ILE A 376 8.72 -1.96 12.34
CA ILE A 376 9.93 -2.73 12.12
C ILE A 376 11.04 -1.73 11.79
N LEU A 377 12.03 -1.60 12.68
CA LEU A 377 13.17 -0.72 12.50
C LEU A 377 14.39 -1.53 12.09
N HIS A 378 15.09 -1.11 11.04
CA HIS A 378 16.41 -1.65 10.65
C HIS A 378 17.50 -0.75 11.20
N CYS A 379 18.28 -1.26 12.13
CA CYS A 379 19.26 -0.50 12.89
C CYS A 379 20.68 -0.98 12.60
N ASP A 380 21.64 -0.05 12.53
CA ASP A 380 23.08 -0.34 12.49
C ASP A 380 23.87 0.55 13.45
N ASP A 381 24.20 0.00 14.62
CA ASP A 381 25.00 0.71 15.64
C ASP A 381 26.48 0.86 15.25
N ASN A 382 26.94 0.35 14.10
CA ASN A 382 28.28 0.70 13.59
C ASN A 382 28.37 2.16 13.15
N LEU A 383 27.23 2.77 12.79
CA LEU A 383 27.14 4.18 12.46
C LEU A 383 27.05 5.01 13.75
N SER A 384 27.73 6.15 13.78
CA SER A 384 27.78 7.07 14.93
C SER A 384 27.29 8.44 14.53
N GLY A 385 26.63 9.16 15.46
CA GLY A 385 26.10 10.50 15.21
C GLY A 385 24.60 10.49 14.86
N SER A 386 24.15 11.55 14.23
CA SER A 386 22.81 11.70 13.63
C SER A 386 22.52 10.58 12.62
N ASN A 387 21.23 10.40 12.29
CA ASN A 387 20.79 9.45 11.27
C ASN A 387 21.07 9.95 9.85
N ASP A 388 22.32 10.34 9.60
CA ASP A 388 22.73 10.85 8.29
C ASP A 388 22.97 9.69 7.33
N GLN A 389 22.62 9.90 6.07
CA GLN A 389 22.91 8.97 4.99
C GLN A 389 24.42 8.95 4.70
N ILE A 390 25.19 8.16 5.46
CA ILE A 390 26.66 8.12 5.36
C ILE A 390 27.12 7.54 4.02
N THR A 391 26.32 6.67 3.39
CA THR A 391 26.57 6.11 2.04
C THR A 391 25.23 5.76 1.39
N TYR A 392 25.00 6.14 0.12
CA TYR A 392 23.78 5.92 -0.68
C TYR A 392 22.82 4.82 -0.15
N GLY A 393 21.83 5.21 0.65
CA GLY A 393 20.78 4.32 1.17
C GLY A 393 21.07 3.56 2.46
N HIS A 394 22.20 3.74 3.14
CA HIS A 394 22.52 3.11 4.44
C HIS A 394 22.28 4.09 5.59
N TRP A 395 21.21 3.84 6.35
CA TRP A 395 20.79 4.65 7.49
C TRP A 395 21.25 4.01 8.80
N ARG A 396 21.49 4.84 9.84
CA ARG A 396 21.70 4.31 11.18
C ARG A 396 20.44 3.60 11.68
N ILE A 397 19.28 4.17 11.33
CA ILE A 397 17.95 3.62 11.60
C ILE A 397 17.03 3.96 10.43
N SER A 398 16.34 2.97 9.87
CA SER A 398 15.23 3.17 8.92
C SER A 398 13.97 2.48 9.42
N LEU A 399 12.83 2.96 8.94
CA LEU A 399 11.56 2.27 9.08
C LEU A 399 11.35 1.39 7.85
N GLU A 400 11.14 0.10 8.07
CA GLU A 400 10.72 -0.80 7.00
C GLU A 400 9.25 -0.51 6.66
N GLN A 401 9.02 0.29 5.61
CA GLN A 401 7.70 0.73 5.19
C GLN A 401 6.96 -0.42 4.49
N ALA A 402 5.80 -0.83 5.00
CA ALA A 402 5.12 -2.04 4.57
C ALA A 402 4.69 -2.02 3.09
N ASP A 403 4.41 -0.85 2.52
CA ASP A 403 4.07 -0.67 1.10
C ASP A 403 5.28 -0.67 0.15
N GLY A 404 6.51 -0.66 0.67
CA GLY A 404 7.72 -0.61 -0.14
C GLY A 404 7.96 0.71 -0.87
N ALA A 405 7.26 1.78 -0.52
CA ALA A 405 7.31 3.03 -1.27
C ALA A 405 8.58 3.86 -0.99
N GLY A 406 9.22 3.68 0.17
CA GLY A 406 10.47 4.37 0.51
C GLY A 406 10.29 5.89 0.68
N HIS A 407 9.09 6.34 1.08
CA HIS A 407 8.73 7.76 1.11
C HIS A 407 9.60 8.56 2.07
N LEU A 408 9.95 7.99 3.23
CA LEU A 408 10.81 8.62 4.23
C LEU A 408 12.23 8.85 3.69
N GLU A 409 12.87 7.82 3.13
CA GLU A 409 14.23 7.89 2.60
C GLU A 409 14.32 8.77 1.35
N ALA A 410 13.23 8.84 0.57
CA ALA A 410 13.12 9.67 -0.62
C ALA A 410 12.65 11.11 -0.34
N ASN A 411 12.43 11.48 0.93
CA ASN A 411 11.91 12.79 1.35
C ASN A 411 10.61 13.19 0.62
N GLN A 412 9.68 12.24 0.47
CA GLN A 412 8.39 12.47 -0.19
C GLN A 412 7.29 12.85 0.82
N ASN A 413 7.32 12.26 2.02
CA ASN A 413 6.43 12.59 3.12
C ASN A 413 7.11 12.31 4.48
N ASN A 414 6.43 12.62 5.60
CA ASN A 414 6.91 12.34 6.96
C ASN A 414 6.33 11.03 7.54
N GLY A 415 5.93 10.10 6.68
CA GLY A 415 5.24 8.85 7.01
C GLY A 415 3.72 8.91 6.80
N ASP A 416 3.13 7.75 6.54
CA ASP A 416 1.71 7.59 6.23
C ASP A 416 1.13 6.29 6.79
N ALA A 417 -0.18 6.07 6.61
CA ALA A 417 -0.86 4.95 7.25
C ALA A 417 -0.48 3.56 6.70
N ASP A 418 0.25 3.50 5.59
CA ASP A 418 0.73 2.26 4.96
C ASP A 418 2.15 1.86 5.38
N ASP A 419 2.86 2.68 6.18
CA ASP A 419 4.24 2.35 6.58
C ASP A 419 4.33 1.18 7.58
N LEU A 420 3.43 1.09 8.57
CA LEU A 420 3.52 0.05 9.61
C LEU A 420 2.82 -1.23 9.18
N PHE A 421 3.45 -2.39 9.37
CA PHE A 421 2.90 -3.65 8.89
C PHE A 421 1.57 -4.04 9.57
N PRO A 422 0.59 -4.57 8.80
CA PRO A 422 0.69 -4.91 7.38
C PRO A 422 0.42 -3.74 6.42
N GLY A 423 0.29 -2.50 6.89
CA GLY A 423 -0.20 -1.36 6.10
C GLY A 423 -1.72 -1.29 6.13
N GLN A 424 -2.27 -0.08 6.23
CA GLN A 424 -3.71 0.13 6.37
C GLN A 424 -4.50 -0.24 5.08
N PHE A 425 -3.90 -0.03 3.92
CA PHE A 425 -4.47 -0.23 2.59
C PHE A 425 -3.68 -1.26 1.78
N SER A 426 -2.35 -1.26 1.90
CA SER A 426 -1.45 -2.16 1.15
C SER A 426 -1.57 -3.62 1.63
N ASN A 427 -1.80 -3.82 2.93
CA ASN A 427 -2.05 -5.11 3.58
C ASN A 427 -1.04 -6.21 3.17
N HIS A 428 0.23 -5.97 3.44
CA HIS A 428 1.34 -6.91 3.38
C HIS A 428 1.49 -7.67 4.72
N PRO A 429 0.90 -8.86 4.90
CA PRO A 429 0.96 -9.60 6.17
C PRO A 429 2.30 -10.31 6.40
N GLU A 430 3.31 -10.02 5.57
CA GLU A 430 4.63 -10.62 5.62
C GLU A 430 5.72 -9.64 5.19
N TRP A 431 6.89 -9.83 5.78
CA TRP A 431 8.12 -9.10 5.51
C TRP A 431 9.28 -10.10 5.55
N THR A 432 9.96 -10.25 4.42
CA THR A 432 10.94 -11.32 4.17
C THR A 432 12.08 -10.82 3.28
N ASN A 433 13.08 -11.66 3.01
CA ASN A 433 14.15 -11.31 2.06
C ASN A 433 13.68 -11.23 0.59
N LEU A 434 12.40 -11.50 0.32
CA LEU A 434 11.78 -11.47 -1.01
C LEU A 434 10.73 -10.35 -1.15
N THR A 435 10.44 -9.62 -0.07
CA THR A 435 9.54 -8.46 -0.11
C THR A 435 10.31 -7.19 -0.46
N LEU A 436 9.59 -6.11 -0.71
CA LEU A 436 10.12 -4.75 -0.78
C LEU A 436 9.41 -3.93 0.31
N PRO A 437 10.13 -3.42 1.32
CA PRO A 437 11.56 -3.61 1.56
C PRO A 437 11.90 -5.05 1.96
N SER A 438 13.17 -5.44 1.77
CA SER A 438 13.64 -6.79 2.06
C SER A 438 14.35 -6.86 3.41
N THR A 439 14.39 -8.05 4.01
CA THR A 439 15.14 -8.30 5.25
C THR A 439 16.66 -8.47 5.03
N ASP A 440 17.17 -8.05 3.89
CA ASP A 440 18.60 -8.15 3.57
C ASP A 440 19.39 -7.15 4.43
N SER A 441 20.68 -7.42 4.67
CA SER A 441 21.50 -6.39 5.34
C SER A 441 21.69 -5.19 4.43
N TRP A 442 22.12 -4.08 5.02
CA TRP A 442 22.60 -2.92 4.26
C TRP A 442 23.71 -3.25 3.25
N TYR A 443 24.41 -4.38 3.43
CA TYR A 443 25.44 -4.87 2.52
C TYR A 443 24.90 -5.85 1.46
N GLY A 444 23.58 -5.98 1.33
CA GLY A 444 22.90 -6.82 0.35
C GLY A 444 23.10 -8.32 0.58
N THR A 445 23.47 -8.74 1.79
CA THR A 445 23.53 -10.16 2.13
C THR A 445 22.11 -10.61 2.50
N PRO A 446 21.60 -11.74 1.99
CA PRO A 446 20.31 -12.27 2.43
C PRO A 446 20.41 -13.02 3.76
N HIS A 447 19.36 -12.90 4.58
CA HIS A 447 19.29 -13.50 5.90
C HIS A 447 17.96 -14.23 6.14
N GLN A 448 17.93 -14.97 7.23
CA GLN A 448 16.86 -15.90 7.59
C GLN A 448 15.78 -15.22 8.45
N ILE A 449 15.83 -13.89 8.53
CA ILE A 449 14.90 -13.10 9.33
C ILE A 449 13.64 -12.90 8.51
N SER A 450 12.49 -13.12 9.14
CA SER A 450 11.22 -12.72 8.56
C SER A 450 10.19 -12.50 9.65
N VAL A 451 9.23 -11.64 9.36
CA VAL A 451 8.03 -11.49 10.17
C VAL A 451 6.83 -11.75 9.26
N TRP A 452 5.96 -12.67 9.65
CA TRP A 452 4.90 -13.14 8.76
C TRP A 452 3.66 -13.53 9.53
N ASN A 453 2.56 -13.71 8.79
CA ASN A 453 1.24 -13.98 9.37
C ASN A 453 0.86 -12.88 10.38
N ILE A 454 1.15 -11.63 10.02
CA ILE A 454 0.90 -10.44 10.83
C ILE A 454 -0.61 -10.20 10.86
N ARG A 455 -1.21 -10.29 12.04
CA ARG A 455 -2.66 -10.15 12.26
C ARG A 455 -2.92 -9.13 13.35
N HIS A 456 -3.83 -8.20 13.08
CA HIS A 456 -4.28 -7.21 14.07
C HIS A 456 -5.56 -7.68 14.75
N ASP A 457 -5.59 -7.59 16.08
CA ASP A 457 -6.83 -7.62 16.84
C ASP A 457 -7.25 -6.19 17.16
N LEU A 458 -8.27 -5.70 16.47
CA LEU A 458 -8.76 -4.32 16.61
C LEU A 458 -9.41 -4.04 17.98
N ILE A 459 -9.83 -5.08 18.72
CA ILE A 459 -10.46 -4.92 20.04
C ILE A 459 -9.38 -4.77 21.11
N SER A 460 -8.44 -5.72 21.14
CA SER A 460 -7.34 -5.68 22.12
C SER A 460 -6.20 -4.74 21.72
N LYS A 461 -6.19 -4.27 20.46
CA LYS A 461 -5.10 -3.50 19.84
C LYS A 461 -3.76 -4.23 19.87
N SER A 462 -3.81 -5.57 19.91
CA SER A 462 -2.61 -6.43 19.86
C SER A 462 -2.33 -6.88 18.43
N ILE A 463 -1.07 -7.22 18.18
CA ILE A 463 -0.62 -7.82 16.93
C ILE A 463 -0.13 -9.23 17.22
N THR A 464 -0.60 -10.21 16.45
CA THR A 464 -0.04 -11.56 16.47
C THR A 464 0.77 -11.77 15.19
N CYS A 465 2.00 -12.25 15.32
CA CYS A 465 2.84 -12.59 14.17
C CYS A 465 3.75 -13.79 14.47
N ASN A 466 4.37 -14.31 13.42
CA ASN A 466 5.46 -15.27 13.52
C ASN A 466 6.77 -14.56 13.21
N VAL A 467 7.84 -14.91 13.92
CA VAL A 467 9.17 -14.34 13.74
C VAL A 467 10.17 -15.46 13.50
N ASP A 468 10.86 -15.42 12.38
CA ASP A 468 11.98 -16.33 12.12
C ASP A 468 13.30 -15.60 12.30
N VAL A 469 14.27 -16.31 12.88
CA VAL A 469 15.69 -15.90 12.89
C VAL A 469 16.60 -17.04 12.42
N THR A 470 15.99 -18.14 11.96
CA THR A 470 16.64 -19.29 11.34
C THR A 470 15.80 -19.80 10.15
N TYR A 471 16.45 -20.34 9.11
CA TYR A 471 15.82 -20.98 7.96
C TYR A 471 15.20 -22.31 8.42
N SER A 472 14.02 -22.21 9.02
CA SER A 472 13.23 -23.35 9.46
C SER A 472 12.10 -23.67 8.48
N ARG A 473 11.69 -22.70 7.66
CA ARG A 473 10.60 -22.81 6.67
C ARG A 473 11.09 -22.93 5.23
N THR A 474 10.20 -23.44 4.40
CA THR A 474 10.32 -23.45 2.94
C THR A 474 9.73 -22.18 2.36
N ASN A 475 10.01 -21.92 1.09
CA ASN A 475 9.27 -20.95 0.31
C ASN A 475 9.05 -21.53 -1.08
N LEU A 476 7.89 -22.16 -1.27
CA LEU A 476 7.53 -22.87 -2.48
C LEU A 476 6.75 -21.94 -3.41
N THR A 477 7.46 -21.03 -4.08
CA THR A 477 6.83 -20.03 -4.96
C THR A 477 6.57 -20.62 -6.35
N LEU A 478 5.32 -20.57 -6.80
CA LEU A 478 4.97 -20.86 -8.20
C LEU A 478 5.58 -19.80 -9.12
N THR A 479 6.37 -20.22 -10.09
CA THR A 479 7.05 -19.34 -11.06
C THR A 479 6.35 -19.30 -12.41
N GLY A 480 5.46 -20.25 -12.68
CA GLY A 480 4.67 -20.29 -13.91
C GLY A 480 3.62 -21.39 -13.91
N ALA A 481 2.52 -21.15 -14.60
CA ALA A 481 1.55 -22.17 -14.98
C ALA A 481 1.07 -21.89 -16.41
N ASN A 482 1.10 -22.90 -17.26
CA ASN A 482 0.66 -22.81 -18.65
C ASN A 482 -0.49 -23.76 -18.89
N PHE A 483 -1.59 -23.25 -19.46
CA PHE A 483 -2.79 -24.01 -19.81
C PHE A 483 -2.80 -24.16 -21.32
N SER A 484 -2.74 -25.40 -21.80
CA SER A 484 -2.52 -25.73 -23.21
C SER A 484 -3.57 -26.74 -23.69
N ASP A 485 -4.27 -26.39 -24.75
CA ASP A 485 -5.18 -27.26 -25.51
C ASP A 485 -4.48 -28.00 -26.67
N ALA A 486 -3.18 -27.74 -26.92
CA ALA A 486 -2.45 -28.27 -28.07
C ALA A 486 -2.45 -29.80 -28.27
N ALA A 487 -2.46 -30.59 -27.20
CA ALA A 487 -2.33 -32.05 -27.26
C ALA A 487 -3.66 -32.78 -27.54
N SER A 488 -4.79 -32.12 -27.30
CA SER A 488 -6.12 -32.75 -27.28
C SER A 488 -7.30 -31.82 -27.60
N GLY A 489 -7.01 -30.59 -28.04
CA GLY A 489 -7.93 -29.59 -28.57
C GLY A 489 -7.47 -29.07 -29.93
N ASN A 490 -8.00 -27.92 -30.35
CA ASN A 490 -7.72 -27.32 -31.67
C ASN A 490 -6.54 -26.31 -31.65
N ASN A 491 -5.86 -26.15 -30.50
CA ASN A 491 -4.70 -25.26 -30.31
C ASN A 491 -5.02 -23.78 -30.58
N ASN A 492 -6.25 -23.36 -30.31
CA ASN A 492 -6.72 -21.99 -30.47
C ASN A 492 -6.68 -21.20 -29.14
N GLN A 493 -6.28 -21.83 -28.03
CA GLN A 493 -6.25 -21.27 -26.66
C GLN A 493 -7.64 -20.92 -26.09
N ILE A 494 -8.70 -21.36 -26.75
CA ILE A 494 -10.08 -21.34 -26.26
C ILE A 494 -10.37 -22.75 -25.75
N PHE A 495 -10.83 -22.84 -24.50
CA PHE A 495 -11.09 -24.15 -23.90
C PHE A 495 -12.51 -24.61 -24.25
N ASP A 496 -12.64 -25.30 -25.37
CA ASP A 496 -13.89 -25.68 -26.00
C ASP A 496 -14.59 -26.85 -25.28
N LYS A 497 -15.89 -27.04 -25.58
CA LYS A 497 -16.69 -28.12 -25.01
C LYS A 497 -16.13 -29.48 -25.45
N GLY A 498 -15.97 -30.40 -24.51
CA GLY A 498 -15.45 -31.74 -24.80
C GLY A 498 -13.93 -31.83 -24.88
N GLU A 499 -13.21 -30.71 -24.79
CA GLU A 499 -11.76 -30.71 -24.84
C GLU A 499 -11.13 -31.24 -23.56
N LEU A 500 -9.91 -31.76 -23.72
CA LEU A 500 -8.98 -32.04 -22.64
C LEU A 500 -7.87 -30.99 -22.72
N VAL A 501 -7.63 -30.29 -21.61
CA VAL A 501 -6.62 -29.25 -21.50
C VAL A 501 -5.52 -29.74 -20.56
N GLU A 502 -4.27 -29.54 -20.97
CA GLU A 502 -3.08 -29.85 -20.19
C GLU A 502 -2.58 -28.61 -19.45
N VAL A 503 -2.17 -28.79 -18.19
CA VAL A 503 -1.64 -27.70 -17.35
C VAL A 503 -0.25 -28.08 -16.87
N SER A 504 0.76 -27.41 -17.42
CA SER A 504 2.14 -27.49 -16.93
C SER A 504 2.40 -26.38 -15.92
N TYR A 505 3.34 -26.63 -15.01
CA TYR A 505 3.68 -25.68 -13.96
C TYR A 505 5.19 -25.70 -13.68
N SER A 506 5.66 -24.61 -13.10
CA SER A 506 7.00 -24.50 -12.55
C SER A 506 6.95 -23.79 -11.20
N PHE A 507 7.78 -24.22 -10.26
CA PHE A 507 7.94 -23.55 -8.98
C PHE A 507 9.39 -23.62 -8.51
N THR A 508 9.77 -22.76 -7.57
CA THR A 508 11.11 -22.74 -6.98
C THR A 508 11.00 -22.78 -5.47
N ASN A 509 11.86 -23.57 -4.82
CA ASN A 509 12.03 -23.48 -3.37
C ASN A 509 13.13 -22.47 -3.05
N LEU A 510 12.79 -21.30 -2.50
CA LEU A 510 13.76 -20.23 -2.25
C LEU A 510 14.46 -20.35 -0.89
N TRP A 511 13.92 -21.13 0.04
CA TRP A 511 14.45 -21.26 1.41
C TRP A 511 14.87 -22.70 1.74
N LYS A 512 14.59 -23.21 2.96
CA LYS A 512 15.10 -24.51 3.43
C LYS A 512 14.64 -25.65 2.51
N ALA A 513 15.46 -26.68 2.36
CA ALA A 513 15.05 -27.90 1.64
C ALA A 513 13.72 -28.45 2.19
N ALA A 514 12.79 -28.72 1.26
CA ALA A 514 11.47 -29.26 1.51
C ALA A 514 11.47 -30.77 1.21
N THR A 515 10.81 -31.57 2.04
CA THR A 515 10.58 -33.00 1.77
C THR A 515 9.09 -33.33 1.84
N GLY A 516 8.70 -34.39 1.14
CA GLY A 516 7.29 -34.74 0.96
C GLY A 516 6.51 -33.66 0.19
N VAL A 517 7.19 -32.98 -0.75
CA VAL A 517 6.58 -31.96 -1.59
C VAL A 517 5.61 -32.62 -2.56
N LYS A 518 4.40 -32.08 -2.65
CA LYS A 518 3.39 -32.43 -3.64
C LYS A 518 2.74 -31.17 -4.20
N VAL A 519 2.29 -31.25 -5.44
CA VAL A 519 1.48 -30.22 -6.07
C VAL A 519 0.08 -30.77 -6.24
N ASN A 520 -0.94 -30.06 -5.77
CA ASN A 520 -2.33 -30.35 -6.04
C ASN A 520 -2.87 -29.35 -7.05
N PHE A 521 -3.67 -29.84 -8.00
CA PHE A 521 -4.44 -29.05 -8.94
C PHE A 521 -5.90 -29.46 -8.82
N SER A 522 -6.78 -28.49 -8.63
CA SER A 522 -8.21 -28.72 -8.46
C SER A 522 -9.04 -27.65 -9.13
N CYS A 523 -10.31 -27.95 -9.40
CA CYS A 523 -11.29 -27.02 -9.94
C CYS A 523 -12.61 -27.22 -9.19
N SER A 524 -13.27 -26.12 -8.83
CA SER A 524 -14.56 -26.15 -8.12
C SER A 524 -15.77 -25.97 -9.05
N THR A 525 -15.52 -25.70 -10.33
CA THR A 525 -16.57 -25.34 -11.30
C THR A 525 -17.29 -26.57 -11.85
N PRO A 526 -18.63 -26.66 -11.73
CA PRO A 526 -19.40 -27.75 -12.32
C PRO A 526 -19.17 -27.89 -13.82
N GLY A 527 -19.05 -29.13 -14.31
CA GLY A 527 -18.80 -29.41 -15.73
C GLY A 527 -17.33 -29.42 -16.13
N VAL A 528 -16.41 -29.04 -15.24
CA VAL A 528 -14.96 -29.24 -15.41
C VAL A 528 -14.49 -30.38 -14.52
N THR A 529 -13.85 -31.39 -15.10
CA THR A 529 -13.33 -32.55 -14.34
C THR A 529 -11.82 -32.57 -14.41
N VAL A 530 -11.15 -32.32 -13.29
CA VAL A 530 -9.70 -32.52 -13.18
C VAL A 530 -9.41 -34.02 -13.16
N GLY A 531 -8.41 -34.45 -13.94
CA GLY A 531 -7.90 -35.82 -13.93
C GLY A 531 -7.13 -36.13 -12.64
N THR A 532 -5.87 -36.57 -12.75
CA THR A 532 -5.03 -36.79 -11.58
C THR A 532 -4.61 -35.45 -10.97
N GLY A 533 -5.37 -34.95 -9.99
CA GLY A 533 -5.14 -33.65 -9.36
C GLY A 533 -4.01 -33.57 -8.34
N THR A 534 -3.14 -34.59 -8.23
CA THR A 534 -1.98 -34.57 -7.31
C THR A 534 -0.75 -35.16 -7.98
N GLN A 535 0.37 -34.45 -7.87
CA GLN A 535 1.70 -34.93 -8.27
C GLN A 535 2.66 -34.91 -7.09
N ILE A 536 3.38 -36.02 -6.88
CA ILE A 536 4.39 -36.14 -5.83
C ILE A 536 5.74 -35.73 -6.41
N ILE A 537 6.37 -34.74 -5.79
CA ILE A 537 7.69 -34.23 -6.18
C ILE A 537 8.80 -34.84 -5.31
N GLY A 538 8.52 -35.06 -4.02
CA GLY A 538 9.50 -35.62 -3.08
C GLY A 538 10.32 -34.53 -2.40
N THR A 539 11.62 -34.46 -2.68
CA THR A 539 12.53 -33.50 -2.06
C THR A 539 12.88 -32.37 -3.02
N VAL A 540 12.74 -31.12 -2.56
CA VAL A 540 13.11 -29.92 -3.30
C VAL A 540 14.10 -29.12 -2.46
N ASN A 541 15.36 -29.09 -2.88
CA ASN A 541 16.43 -28.40 -2.16
C ASN A 541 16.28 -26.87 -2.22
N SER A 542 17.00 -26.16 -1.36
CA SER A 542 17.10 -24.71 -1.41
C SER A 542 17.64 -24.25 -2.76
N GLY A 543 17.00 -23.25 -3.36
CA GLY A 543 17.31 -22.72 -4.69
C GLY A 543 16.94 -23.62 -5.87
N GLN A 544 16.35 -24.79 -5.62
CA GLN A 544 15.97 -25.72 -6.69
C GLN A 544 14.66 -25.30 -7.34
N SER A 545 14.67 -25.16 -8.67
CA SER A 545 13.46 -25.07 -9.48
C SER A 545 12.97 -26.46 -9.91
N VAL A 546 11.66 -26.62 -9.92
CA VAL A 546 10.95 -27.81 -10.36
C VAL A 546 10.04 -27.41 -11.50
N ASN A 547 10.14 -28.13 -12.61
CA ASN A 547 9.19 -28.06 -13.72
C ASN A 547 8.36 -29.35 -13.72
N SER A 548 7.08 -29.25 -14.05
CA SER A 548 6.22 -30.42 -14.22
C SER A 548 6.79 -31.35 -15.29
N THR A 549 7.09 -32.60 -14.94
CA THR A 549 7.55 -33.63 -15.89
C THR A 549 6.39 -34.28 -16.64
N SER A 550 5.18 -34.16 -16.10
CA SER A 550 3.92 -34.51 -16.76
C SER A 550 2.92 -33.42 -16.42
N PRO A 551 2.15 -32.88 -17.38
CA PRO A 551 1.16 -31.88 -17.08
C PRO A 551 0.01 -32.48 -16.26
N PHE A 552 -0.66 -31.65 -15.47
CA PHE A 552 -2.02 -31.97 -15.04
C PHE A 552 -2.95 -31.95 -16.26
N SER A 553 -4.14 -32.52 -16.13
CA SER A 553 -5.16 -32.35 -17.16
C SER A 553 -6.54 -32.17 -16.56
N PHE A 554 -7.40 -31.48 -17.28
CA PHE A 554 -8.82 -31.42 -16.98
C PHE A 554 -9.64 -31.55 -18.26
N SER A 555 -10.79 -32.22 -18.17
CA SER A 555 -11.75 -32.32 -19.26
C SER A 555 -12.93 -31.39 -19.04
N ILE A 556 -13.45 -30.88 -20.15
CA ILE A 556 -14.59 -29.97 -20.18
C ILE A 556 -15.79 -30.75 -20.68
N SER A 557 -16.89 -30.71 -19.92
CA SER A 557 -18.11 -31.41 -20.29
C SER A 557 -18.61 -30.93 -21.65
N PRO A 558 -18.99 -31.84 -22.57
CA PRO A 558 -19.63 -31.47 -23.84
C PRO A 558 -20.92 -30.64 -23.65
N ASN A 559 -21.55 -30.73 -22.47
CA ASN A 559 -22.80 -30.07 -22.14
C ASN A 559 -22.61 -28.80 -21.28
N ILE A 560 -21.37 -28.36 -21.04
CA ILE A 560 -21.14 -27.15 -20.24
C ILE A 560 -21.64 -25.93 -21.04
N SER A 561 -22.33 -25.02 -20.35
CA SER A 561 -22.53 -23.68 -20.89
C SER A 561 -21.25 -22.86 -20.71
N PRO A 562 -20.88 -21.99 -21.67
CA PRO A 562 -19.73 -21.11 -21.53
C PRO A 562 -19.72 -20.40 -20.17
N THR A 563 -18.62 -20.54 -19.42
CA THR A 563 -18.51 -20.02 -18.05
C THR A 563 -17.05 -19.82 -17.65
N THR A 564 -16.79 -19.05 -16.58
CA THR A 564 -15.47 -18.96 -15.97
C THR A 564 -15.27 -20.10 -14.95
N ALA A 565 -14.23 -20.91 -15.16
CA ALA A 565 -13.78 -21.92 -14.23
C ALA A 565 -12.69 -21.40 -13.28
N THR A 566 -12.77 -21.79 -12.01
CA THR A 566 -11.80 -21.43 -10.97
C THR A 566 -10.95 -22.63 -10.59
N PHE A 567 -9.65 -22.53 -10.87
CA PHE A 567 -8.65 -23.55 -10.60
C PHE A 567 -7.77 -23.14 -9.42
N THR A 568 -7.41 -24.10 -8.59
CA THR A 568 -6.50 -23.90 -7.44
C THR A 568 -5.28 -24.78 -7.61
N VAL A 569 -4.09 -24.20 -7.45
CA VAL A 569 -2.81 -24.91 -7.38
C VAL A 569 -2.26 -24.76 -5.97
N ASP A 570 -2.11 -25.88 -5.26
CA ASP A 570 -1.46 -25.92 -3.95
C ASP A 570 -0.10 -26.63 -4.06
N ILE A 571 0.96 -26.00 -3.57
CA ILE A 571 2.28 -26.62 -3.41
C ILE A 571 2.49 -26.85 -1.92
N ILE A 572 2.51 -28.12 -1.51
CA ILE A 572 2.48 -28.53 -0.10
C ILE A 572 3.77 -29.28 0.21
N SER A 573 4.45 -28.93 1.30
CA SER A 573 5.53 -29.73 1.88
C SER A 573 5.13 -30.36 3.20
N THR A 574 5.70 -31.53 3.49
CA THR A 574 5.47 -32.22 4.77
C THR A 574 6.53 -31.83 5.81
N THR A 575 7.77 -31.58 5.38
CA THR A 575 8.83 -31.17 6.29
C THR A 575 9.79 -30.18 5.62
N PRO A 576 9.88 -28.93 6.12
CA PRO A 576 8.95 -28.34 7.10
C PRO A 576 7.51 -28.30 6.54
N PRO A 577 6.46 -28.40 7.37
CA PRO A 577 5.09 -28.25 6.92
C PRO A 577 4.86 -26.85 6.35
N ASP A 578 4.40 -26.77 5.11
CA ASP A 578 4.12 -25.50 4.43
C ASP A 578 3.11 -25.71 3.28
N THR A 579 2.42 -24.66 2.89
CA THR A 579 1.47 -24.69 1.77
C THR A 579 1.43 -23.33 1.08
N PHE A 580 1.80 -23.31 -0.20
CA PHE A 580 1.58 -22.19 -1.11
C PHE A 580 0.34 -22.45 -1.95
N THR A 581 -0.58 -21.50 -2.03
CA THR A 581 -1.81 -21.62 -2.81
C THR A 581 -1.91 -20.48 -3.82
N THR A 582 -2.23 -20.79 -5.08
CA THR A 582 -2.62 -19.80 -6.07
C THR A 582 -3.92 -20.18 -6.77
N ILE A 583 -4.62 -19.18 -7.29
CA ILE A 583 -5.92 -19.33 -7.94
C ILE A 583 -5.84 -18.77 -9.37
N TYR A 584 -6.32 -19.56 -10.33
CA TYR A 584 -6.47 -19.16 -11.72
C TYR A 584 -7.94 -19.16 -12.12
N GLN A 585 -8.36 -18.12 -12.84
CA GLN A 585 -9.66 -18.08 -13.49
C GLN A 585 -9.46 -18.20 -15.00
N LYS A 586 -10.15 -19.16 -15.63
CA LYS A 586 -10.09 -19.42 -17.08
C LYS A 586 -11.49 -19.65 -17.62
N PHE A 587 -11.77 -19.11 -18.80
CA PHE A 587 -13.02 -19.38 -19.49
C PHE A 587 -13.04 -20.81 -20.06
N VAL A 588 -14.17 -21.51 -19.97
CA VAL A 588 -14.35 -22.89 -20.42
C VAL A 588 -15.72 -23.08 -21.06
N GLY A 589 -15.81 -24.02 -21.99
CA GLY A 589 -17.03 -24.34 -22.73
C GLY A 589 -17.15 -23.68 -24.09
N GLY A 590 -16.02 -23.23 -24.67
CA GLY A 590 -15.98 -22.46 -25.91
C GLY A 590 -16.54 -21.06 -25.75
N VAL A 591 -16.51 -20.26 -26.82
CA VAL A 591 -16.96 -18.86 -26.81
C VAL A 591 -18.26 -18.68 -27.60
N GLU A 592 -19.07 -17.70 -27.19
CA GLU A 592 -20.38 -17.44 -27.81
C GLU A 592 -20.30 -16.43 -28.97
N ILE A 593 -19.19 -15.70 -29.07
CA ILE A 593 -18.99 -14.59 -30.00
C ILE A 593 -17.94 -14.97 -31.04
N LEU A 594 -18.28 -14.84 -32.32
CA LEU A 594 -17.33 -14.88 -33.43
C LEU A 594 -17.18 -13.47 -34.02
N ILE A 595 -15.97 -12.93 -33.95
CA ILE A 595 -15.58 -11.71 -34.66
C ILE A 595 -15.03 -12.12 -36.02
N VAL A 596 -15.64 -11.62 -37.09
CA VAL A 596 -15.23 -11.85 -38.47
C VAL A 596 -14.68 -10.55 -39.04
N ASP A 597 -13.39 -10.55 -39.35
CA ASP A 597 -12.70 -9.48 -40.04
C ASP A 597 -12.72 -9.75 -41.56
N ALA A 598 -13.54 -8.97 -42.26
CA ALA A 598 -13.75 -9.03 -43.70
C ALA A 598 -13.18 -7.79 -44.43
N ASP A 599 -12.33 -6.99 -43.77
CA ASP A 599 -11.65 -5.85 -44.41
C ASP A 599 -10.45 -6.37 -45.24
N ASP A 600 -10.58 -6.40 -46.57
CA ASP A 600 -9.55 -6.92 -47.49
C ASP A 600 -8.43 -5.91 -47.81
N SER A 601 -8.38 -4.77 -47.11
CA SER A 601 -7.45 -3.69 -47.42
C SER A 601 -6.00 -4.05 -47.08
N PRO A 602 -5.07 -4.11 -48.06
CA PRO A 602 -3.68 -4.50 -47.84
C PRO A 602 -2.84 -3.48 -47.03
N ALA A 603 -3.46 -2.44 -46.47
CA ALA A 603 -2.78 -1.30 -45.88
C ALA A 603 -2.60 -1.35 -44.36
N HIS A 604 -3.32 -2.15 -43.56
CA HIS A 604 -3.34 -1.92 -42.10
C HIS A 604 -3.58 -3.17 -41.21
N GLU A 605 -2.50 -3.84 -40.79
CA GLU A 605 -2.54 -4.87 -39.72
C GLU A 605 -2.86 -4.32 -38.31
N ASP A 606 -2.90 -2.99 -38.13
CA ASP A 606 -3.04 -2.35 -36.80
C ASP A 606 -4.51 -2.11 -36.37
N ARG A 607 -5.50 -2.52 -37.18
CA ARG A 607 -6.95 -2.32 -36.88
C ARG A 607 -7.60 -3.49 -36.14
N SER A 608 -7.03 -4.69 -36.24
CA SER A 608 -7.52 -5.87 -35.53
C SER A 608 -7.54 -5.65 -34.01
N ALA A 609 -6.62 -4.85 -33.47
CA ALA A 609 -6.59 -4.44 -32.08
C ALA A 609 -7.82 -3.59 -31.68
N LEU A 610 -8.27 -2.67 -32.54
CA LEU A 610 -9.42 -1.78 -32.26
C LEU A 610 -10.76 -2.51 -32.27
N ILE A 611 -10.86 -3.58 -33.07
CA ILE A 611 -12.06 -4.41 -33.16
C ILE A 611 -12.15 -5.35 -31.93
N LYS A 612 -11.00 -5.80 -31.41
CA LYS A 612 -10.87 -6.69 -30.24
C LYS A 612 -10.97 -5.95 -28.91
N GLU A 613 -10.40 -4.75 -28.82
CA GLU A 613 -10.38 -3.87 -27.63
C GLU A 613 -11.70 -3.82 -26.85
N PRO A 614 -12.88 -3.57 -27.47
CA PRO A 614 -14.12 -3.45 -26.69
C PRO A 614 -14.56 -4.79 -26.09
N PHE A 615 -14.23 -5.93 -26.69
CA PHE A 615 -14.53 -7.25 -26.12
C PHE A 615 -13.60 -7.56 -24.95
N ASP A 616 -12.31 -7.27 -25.11
CA ASP A 616 -11.31 -7.42 -24.05
C ASP A 616 -11.66 -6.52 -22.84
N ALA A 617 -12.09 -5.28 -23.09
CA ALA A 617 -12.52 -4.32 -22.07
C ALA A 617 -13.75 -4.79 -21.29
N LEU A 618 -14.69 -5.47 -21.96
CA LEU A 618 -15.87 -6.07 -21.36
C LEU A 618 -15.60 -7.45 -20.73
N GLY A 619 -14.39 -8.00 -20.88
CA GLY A 619 -14.05 -9.35 -20.44
C GLY A 619 -14.85 -10.44 -21.18
N LEU A 620 -15.31 -10.14 -22.40
CA LEU A 620 -16.09 -11.04 -23.23
C LEU A 620 -15.15 -11.91 -24.07
N PRO A 621 -15.15 -13.23 -23.90
CA PRO A 621 -14.31 -14.11 -24.70
C PRO A 621 -14.93 -14.30 -26.09
N TYR A 622 -14.09 -14.29 -27.12
CA TYR A 622 -14.48 -14.38 -28.52
C TYR A 622 -13.53 -15.26 -29.32
N ALA A 623 -14.04 -15.79 -30.43
CA ALA A 623 -13.24 -16.34 -31.51
C ALA A 623 -13.02 -15.24 -32.55
N TYR A 624 -11.88 -15.28 -33.24
CA TYR A 624 -11.54 -14.32 -34.30
C TYR A 624 -11.29 -15.06 -35.61
N TRP A 625 -11.88 -14.54 -36.69
CA TRP A 625 -11.78 -15.09 -38.02
C TRP A 625 -11.37 -14.01 -39.02
N ASP A 626 -10.21 -14.18 -39.64
CA ASP A 626 -9.72 -13.27 -40.67
C ASP A 626 -10.02 -13.87 -42.05
N ILE A 627 -10.95 -13.27 -42.80
CA ILE A 627 -11.33 -13.76 -44.13
C ILE A 627 -10.18 -13.68 -45.13
N GLY A 628 -9.30 -12.66 -45.02
CA GLY A 628 -8.13 -12.52 -45.87
C GLY A 628 -7.16 -13.70 -45.73
N ALA A 629 -7.07 -14.28 -44.54
CA ALA A 629 -6.25 -15.44 -44.24
C ALA A 629 -6.98 -16.79 -44.40
N GLN A 630 -8.28 -16.84 -44.09
CA GLN A 630 -9.03 -18.09 -43.88
C GLN A 630 -10.15 -18.33 -44.90
N ASN A 631 -10.44 -17.36 -45.79
CA ASN A 631 -11.64 -17.31 -46.63
C ASN A 631 -12.94 -17.21 -45.81
N THR A 632 -14.10 -17.24 -46.48
CA THR A 632 -15.43 -17.20 -45.85
C THR A 632 -15.61 -18.29 -44.79
N PRO A 633 -16.17 -17.97 -43.60
CA PRO A 633 -16.53 -18.95 -42.58
C PRO A 633 -17.36 -20.13 -43.13
N GLY A 634 -17.13 -21.32 -42.56
CA GLY A 634 -17.75 -22.58 -42.98
C GLY A 634 -18.98 -22.96 -42.16
N ALA A 635 -19.44 -24.21 -42.30
CA ALA A 635 -20.66 -24.66 -41.61
C ALA A 635 -20.51 -24.75 -40.08
N SER A 636 -19.30 -24.95 -39.56
CA SER A 636 -19.03 -25.00 -38.11
C SER A 636 -19.20 -23.66 -37.42
N GLU A 637 -19.03 -22.56 -38.15
CA GLU A 637 -19.14 -21.21 -37.61
C GLU A 637 -20.60 -20.73 -37.52
N LEU A 638 -21.57 -21.51 -37.99
CA LEU A 638 -23.00 -21.21 -37.84
C LEU A 638 -23.51 -21.40 -36.40
N ASP A 639 -22.77 -22.14 -35.57
CA ASP A 639 -23.17 -22.48 -34.19
C ASP A 639 -22.86 -21.36 -33.18
N TYR A 640 -22.12 -20.31 -33.57
CA TYR A 640 -21.87 -19.16 -32.70
C TYR A 640 -23.14 -18.39 -32.41
N ARG A 641 -23.38 -18.09 -31.13
CA ARG A 641 -24.57 -17.35 -30.69
C ARG A 641 -24.59 -15.95 -31.30
N TYR A 642 -23.44 -15.29 -31.38
CA TYR A 642 -23.27 -13.96 -31.97
C TYR A 642 -22.20 -13.98 -33.06
N ILE A 643 -22.51 -13.40 -34.21
CA ILE A 643 -21.53 -13.08 -35.25
C ILE A 643 -21.41 -11.57 -35.37
N ILE A 644 -20.18 -11.08 -35.22
CA ILE A 644 -19.82 -9.68 -35.36
C ILE A 644 -19.03 -9.55 -36.66
N TRP A 645 -19.67 -9.03 -37.71
CA TRP A 645 -19.14 -8.97 -39.06
C TRP A 645 -18.64 -7.58 -39.40
N TYR A 646 -17.34 -7.45 -39.63
CA TYR A 646 -16.67 -6.19 -39.87
C TYR A 646 -16.15 -6.13 -41.31
N THR A 647 -16.59 -5.15 -42.10
CA THR A 647 -16.13 -5.00 -43.51
C THR A 647 -15.16 -3.83 -43.73
N GLY A 648 -14.94 -2.99 -42.71
CA GLY A 648 -13.96 -1.90 -42.76
C GLY A 648 -14.20 -0.83 -43.81
N ASN A 649 -13.11 -0.37 -44.46
CA ASN A 649 -13.11 0.75 -45.41
C ASN A 649 -12.85 0.29 -46.85
N ILE A 650 -13.88 0.38 -47.69
CA ILE A 650 -13.96 -0.26 -48.99
C ILE A 650 -13.55 0.68 -50.15
N ARG A 651 -12.97 1.87 -49.83
CA ARG A 651 -12.60 2.90 -50.82
C ARG A 651 -11.56 2.47 -51.89
N ALA A 652 -10.71 1.49 -51.61
CA ALA A 652 -9.46 1.30 -52.37
C ALA A 652 -9.53 0.23 -53.48
N THR A 653 -10.52 -0.65 -53.48
CA THR A 653 -10.60 -1.79 -54.38
C THR A 653 -11.99 -1.89 -54.98
N LEU A 654 -12.08 -2.10 -56.30
CA LEU A 654 -13.34 -2.45 -57.00
C LEU A 654 -13.84 -3.86 -56.61
N SER A 655 -13.40 -4.43 -55.47
CA SER A 655 -13.89 -5.68 -54.91
C SER A 655 -15.24 -5.44 -54.23
N GLN A 656 -16.09 -6.47 -54.22
CA GLN A 656 -17.41 -6.39 -53.61
C GLN A 656 -17.25 -6.21 -52.09
N ALA A 657 -18.00 -5.27 -51.48
CA ALA A 657 -17.99 -5.05 -50.03
C ALA A 657 -18.21 -6.31 -49.20
N ILE A 658 -19.06 -7.20 -49.73
CA ILE A 658 -19.15 -8.60 -49.38
C ILE A 658 -19.42 -9.40 -50.66
N ASN A 659 -18.88 -10.61 -50.75
CA ASN A 659 -19.04 -11.47 -51.93
C ASN A 659 -20.21 -12.47 -51.81
N ALA A 660 -20.53 -13.16 -52.92
CA ALA A 660 -21.68 -14.09 -52.96
C ALA A 660 -21.58 -15.25 -51.96
N SER A 661 -20.36 -15.70 -51.60
CA SER A 661 -20.18 -16.78 -50.62
C SER A 661 -20.43 -16.30 -49.18
N GLU A 662 -20.01 -15.09 -48.86
CA GLU A 662 -20.25 -14.45 -47.56
C GLU A 662 -21.73 -14.15 -47.37
N VAL A 663 -22.40 -13.63 -48.40
CA VAL A 663 -23.86 -13.45 -48.41
C VAL A 663 -24.57 -14.79 -48.16
N ALA A 664 -24.15 -15.87 -48.82
CA ALA A 664 -24.74 -17.19 -48.62
C ALA A 664 -24.56 -17.69 -47.17
N PHE A 665 -23.39 -17.49 -46.57
CA PHE A 665 -23.12 -17.83 -45.17
C PHE A 665 -24.03 -17.03 -44.22
N LEU A 666 -24.08 -15.71 -44.36
CA LEU A 666 -24.90 -14.83 -43.53
C LEU A 666 -26.39 -15.13 -43.65
N ARG A 667 -26.87 -15.48 -44.86
CA ARG A 667 -28.26 -15.94 -45.06
C ARG A 667 -28.54 -17.20 -44.26
N ASN A 668 -27.68 -18.21 -44.38
CA ASN A 668 -27.84 -19.47 -43.64
C ASN A 668 -27.83 -19.25 -42.12
N TYR A 669 -26.95 -18.38 -41.63
CA TYR A 669 -26.87 -18.03 -40.22
C TYR A 669 -28.15 -17.36 -39.70
N LEU A 670 -28.61 -16.33 -40.41
CA LEU A 670 -29.81 -15.59 -40.02
C LEU A 670 -31.11 -16.39 -40.23
N ASP A 671 -31.18 -17.27 -41.22
CA ASP A 671 -32.37 -18.11 -41.43
C ASP A 671 -32.56 -19.14 -40.32
N GLN A 672 -31.49 -19.51 -39.61
CA GLN A 672 -31.51 -20.37 -38.42
C GLN A 672 -31.75 -19.62 -37.11
N GLY A 673 -32.03 -18.31 -37.16
CA GLY A 673 -32.27 -17.50 -35.96
C GLY A 673 -31.02 -16.83 -35.40
N GLY A 674 -29.93 -16.72 -36.16
CA GLY A 674 -28.68 -16.10 -35.71
C GLY A 674 -28.79 -14.65 -35.23
N ARG A 675 -27.74 -14.19 -34.53
CA ARG A 675 -27.59 -12.82 -34.01
C ARG A 675 -26.42 -12.14 -34.69
N LEU A 676 -26.71 -11.20 -35.59
CA LEU A 676 -25.69 -10.54 -36.39
C LEU A 676 -25.54 -9.08 -35.98
N PHE A 677 -24.33 -8.66 -35.70
CA PHE A 677 -23.95 -7.25 -35.81
C PHE A 677 -23.06 -7.09 -37.03
N MET A 678 -23.47 -6.29 -38.01
CA MET A 678 -22.67 -5.99 -39.20
C MET A 678 -22.36 -4.49 -39.27
N CYS A 679 -21.09 -4.15 -39.46
CA CYS A 679 -20.67 -2.75 -39.55
C CYS A 679 -19.56 -2.52 -40.58
N GLY A 680 -19.54 -1.32 -41.14
CA GLY A 680 -18.56 -0.89 -42.13
C GLY A 680 -19.13 0.18 -43.06
N GLN A 681 -18.36 0.57 -44.07
CA GLN A 681 -18.72 1.66 -44.99
C GLN A 681 -19.07 1.12 -46.37
N ASP A 682 -19.92 1.84 -47.12
CA ASP A 682 -20.20 1.55 -48.54
C ASP A 682 -20.68 0.09 -48.79
N ILE A 683 -21.46 -0.47 -47.86
CA ILE A 683 -21.92 -1.87 -47.94
C ILE A 683 -23.18 -1.95 -48.80
N VAL A 684 -24.13 -1.04 -48.56
CA VAL A 684 -25.48 -1.10 -49.13
C VAL A 684 -25.49 -0.59 -50.56
N GLU A 685 -24.68 0.44 -50.89
CA GLU A 685 -24.49 0.87 -52.27
C GLU A 685 -23.96 -0.28 -53.14
N ARG A 686 -22.91 -0.96 -52.67
CA ARG A 686 -22.27 -2.08 -53.37
C ARG A 686 -23.19 -3.28 -53.52
N LEU A 687 -23.96 -3.61 -52.49
CA LEU A 687 -25.00 -4.64 -52.58
C LEU A 687 -26.11 -4.25 -53.58
N ALA A 688 -26.46 -2.97 -53.68
CA ALA A 688 -27.45 -2.49 -54.64
C ALA A 688 -26.95 -2.55 -56.10
N GLN A 689 -25.63 -2.45 -56.32
CA GLN A 689 -25.00 -2.56 -57.64
C GLN A 689 -24.78 -4.02 -58.09
N THR A 690 -24.94 -5.01 -57.19
CA THR A 690 -24.80 -6.45 -57.49
C THR A 690 -26.16 -7.15 -57.55
N ALA A 691 -26.18 -8.40 -58.02
CA ALA A 691 -27.40 -9.22 -58.09
C ALA A 691 -27.98 -9.60 -56.70
N ASP A 692 -27.34 -9.18 -55.59
CA ASP A 692 -27.70 -9.50 -54.21
C ASP A 692 -28.32 -8.31 -53.44
N SER A 693 -28.90 -7.34 -54.15
CA SER A 693 -29.73 -6.25 -53.55
C SER A 693 -30.85 -6.76 -52.62
N THR A 694 -31.23 -8.03 -52.72
CA THR A 694 -32.17 -8.69 -51.83
C THR A 694 -31.61 -8.96 -50.43
N PHE A 695 -30.29 -9.12 -50.24
CA PHE A 695 -29.73 -9.31 -48.90
C PHE A 695 -29.92 -8.07 -48.02
N ALA A 696 -29.53 -6.89 -48.52
CA ALA A 696 -29.75 -5.63 -47.82
C ALA A 696 -31.24 -5.42 -47.48
N ARG A 697 -32.12 -5.73 -48.44
CA ARG A 697 -33.58 -5.58 -48.27
C ARG A 697 -34.17 -6.58 -47.27
N ASP A 698 -33.89 -7.87 -47.43
CA ASP A 698 -34.61 -8.97 -46.78
C ASP A 698 -33.97 -9.43 -45.45
N TYR A 699 -32.69 -9.10 -45.23
CA TYR A 699 -31.93 -9.50 -44.04
C TYR A 699 -31.47 -8.30 -43.21
N LEU A 700 -31.03 -7.20 -43.82
CA LEU A 700 -30.62 -5.99 -43.09
C LEU A 700 -31.78 -4.96 -42.92
N GLY A 701 -32.84 -5.09 -43.72
CA GLY A 701 -34.01 -4.22 -43.67
C GLY A 701 -33.76 -2.80 -44.18
N VAL A 702 -32.79 -2.63 -45.10
CA VAL A 702 -32.36 -1.31 -45.57
C VAL A 702 -32.20 -1.25 -47.10
N ARG A 703 -32.28 -0.04 -47.65
CA ARG A 703 -31.92 0.28 -49.04
C ARG A 703 -31.01 1.50 -49.09
N TYR A 704 -30.12 1.54 -50.08
CA TYR A 704 -29.26 2.70 -50.34
C TYR A 704 -30.07 3.93 -50.76
N LEU A 705 -29.72 5.11 -50.20
CA LEU A 705 -30.24 6.40 -50.66
C LEU A 705 -29.16 7.28 -51.28
N SER A 706 -28.08 7.54 -50.55
CA SER A 706 -27.00 8.44 -50.95
C SER A 706 -25.79 8.30 -50.03
N ASP A 707 -24.65 8.81 -50.45
CA ASP A 707 -23.46 8.87 -49.59
C ASP A 707 -23.46 10.12 -48.69
N TYR A 708 -22.78 10.01 -47.57
CA TYR A 708 -22.53 11.11 -46.67
C TYR A 708 -21.14 11.01 -46.03
N GLU A 709 -20.55 12.16 -45.71
CA GLU A 709 -19.31 12.24 -44.94
C GLU A 709 -19.62 12.71 -43.50
N PRO A 710 -19.95 11.80 -42.58
CA PRO A 710 -20.39 12.17 -41.24
C PRO A 710 -19.25 12.57 -40.31
N LEU A 711 -19.65 13.29 -39.25
CA LEU A 711 -18.80 13.57 -38.10
C LEU A 711 -19.24 12.73 -36.88
N ASP A 712 -20.55 12.68 -36.63
CA ASP A 712 -21.17 11.99 -35.51
C ASP A 712 -22.30 11.05 -35.99
N ALA A 713 -22.61 10.02 -35.21
CA ALA A 713 -23.86 9.27 -35.28
C ALA A 713 -24.68 9.51 -34.00
N LYS A 714 -25.87 10.07 -34.14
CA LYS A 714 -26.80 10.37 -33.04
C LYS A 714 -27.89 9.30 -33.00
N GLY A 715 -28.10 8.69 -31.85
CA GLY A 715 -29.10 7.67 -31.69
C GLY A 715 -30.52 8.22 -31.72
N VAL A 716 -31.45 7.42 -32.23
CA VAL A 716 -32.87 7.75 -32.32
C VAL A 716 -33.52 7.58 -30.95
N ALA A 717 -34.22 8.60 -30.48
CA ALA A 717 -34.87 8.58 -29.18
C ALA A 717 -35.90 7.44 -29.10
N GLY A 718 -35.88 6.71 -27.98
CA GLY A 718 -36.73 5.53 -27.75
C GLY A 718 -36.36 4.28 -28.54
N ASN A 719 -35.29 4.31 -29.35
CA ASN A 719 -34.79 3.11 -30.01
C ASN A 719 -33.97 2.25 -29.01
N PRO A 720 -34.21 0.93 -28.90
CA PRO A 720 -33.51 0.04 -27.97
C PRO A 720 -31.98 0.09 -28.02
N LEU A 721 -31.42 0.32 -29.21
CA LEU A 721 -29.97 0.44 -29.40
C LEU A 721 -29.52 1.90 -29.22
N GLY A 722 -30.14 2.83 -29.95
CA GLY A 722 -29.67 4.20 -30.09
C GLY A 722 -30.04 5.17 -28.96
N ASP A 723 -31.04 4.87 -28.13
CA ASP A 723 -31.60 5.88 -27.24
C ASP A 723 -30.56 6.50 -26.28
N ASN A 724 -30.48 7.83 -26.23
CA ASN A 724 -29.47 8.57 -25.46
C ASN A 724 -28.00 8.30 -25.83
N LEU A 725 -27.70 7.62 -26.95
CA LEU A 725 -26.34 7.49 -27.44
C LEU A 725 -25.98 8.58 -28.46
N ARG A 726 -24.76 9.07 -28.33
CA ARG A 726 -24.10 9.88 -29.34
C ARG A 726 -22.70 9.31 -29.57
N LEU A 727 -22.38 8.97 -30.81
CA LEU A 727 -21.12 8.33 -31.17
C LEU A 727 -20.28 9.29 -31.99
N ARG A 728 -19.03 9.49 -31.58
CA ARG A 728 -18.06 10.23 -32.38
C ARG A 728 -17.39 9.25 -33.34
N ILE A 729 -17.71 9.37 -34.63
CA ILE A 729 -17.26 8.42 -35.66
C ILE A 729 -16.21 9.01 -36.61
N ARG A 730 -15.78 10.27 -36.41
CA ARG A 730 -14.66 10.86 -37.16
C ARG A 730 -13.92 11.93 -36.35
N GLY A 731 -12.58 11.92 -36.39
CA GLY A 731 -11.73 12.98 -35.78
C GLY A 731 -11.48 12.89 -34.26
N GLY A 732 -11.75 11.74 -33.63
CA GLY A 732 -11.63 11.52 -32.17
C GLY A 732 -10.57 10.51 -31.72
N GLY A 733 -9.73 9.98 -32.63
CA GLY A 733 -8.52 9.21 -32.26
C GLY A 733 -8.49 7.70 -32.53
N ALA A 734 -9.53 7.07 -33.11
CA ALA A 734 -9.54 5.62 -33.32
C ALA A 734 -9.40 5.17 -34.79
N ALA A 735 -10.19 5.73 -35.72
CA ALA A 735 -9.96 5.59 -37.15
C ALA A 735 -10.64 6.76 -37.88
N ALA A 736 -9.86 7.72 -38.39
CA ALA A 736 -10.37 8.98 -38.93
C ALA A 736 -10.82 8.88 -40.41
N ASN A 737 -11.32 7.72 -40.83
CA ASN A 737 -11.48 7.33 -42.23
C ASN A 737 -12.91 6.94 -42.60
N GLN A 738 -13.93 7.46 -41.89
CA GLN A 738 -15.33 7.30 -42.28
C GLN A 738 -15.66 8.30 -43.41
N TYR A 739 -15.62 7.81 -44.64
CA TYR A 739 -15.88 8.55 -45.88
C TYR A 739 -16.89 7.77 -46.72
N ASP A 740 -17.79 8.47 -47.41
CA ASP A 740 -18.79 7.84 -48.28
C ASP A 740 -19.65 6.79 -47.55
N CYS A 741 -20.07 7.10 -46.32
CA CYS A 741 -20.97 6.24 -45.56
C CYS A 741 -22.38 6.25 -46.18
N ASP A 742 -23.04 5.09 -46.24
CA ASP A 742 -24.38 4.96 -46.81
C ASP A 742 -25.44 5.63 -45.91
N ILE A 743 -26.16 6.62 -46.41
CA ILE A 743 -27.47 6.99 -45.86
C ILE A 743 -28.48 5.92 -46.26
N LEU A 744 -29.21 5.42 -45.25
CA LEU A 744 -30.11 4.28 -45.39
C LEU A 744 -31.58 4.72 -45.49
N GLU A 745 -32.34 4.08 -46.36
CA GLU A 745 -33.79 3.97 -46.24
C GLU A 745 -34.10 2.74 -45.37
N ILE A 746 -34.83 2.95 -44.28
CA ILE A 746 -35.26 1.88 -43.39
C ILE A 746 -36.58 1.29 -43.92
N LEU A 747 -36.60 -0.02 -44.15
CA LEU A 747 -37.74 -0.72 -44.72
C LEU A 747 -38.71 -1.24 -43.65
N PRO A 748 -39.99 -1.50 -43.99
CA PRO A 748 -40.96 -2.03 -43.05
C PRO A 748 -40.47 -3.32 -42.36
N GLY A 749 -40.47 -3.31 -41.02
CA GLY A 749 -40.01 -4.42 -40.18
C GLY A 749 -38.66 -4.19 -39.51
N ALA A 750 -37.85 -3.25 -40.02
CA ALA A 750 -36.65 -2.77 -39.35
C ALA A 750 -36.90 -1.39 -38.72
N ASP A 751 -36.16 -1.08 -37.67
CA ASP A 751 -36.21 0.19 -36.97
C ASP A 751 -34.92 0.99 -37.18
N ARG A 752 -35.09 2.29 -37.31
CA ARG A 752 -33.98 3.26 -37.42
C ARG A 752 -33.32 3.43 -36.06
N ALA A 753 -32.03 3.14 -35.97
CA ALA A 753 -31.30 3.17 -34.70
C ALA A 753 -30.43 4.42 -34.54
N PHE A 754 -29.77 4.86 -35.62
CA PHE A 754 -28.88 6.02 -35.61
C PHE A 754 -29.10 6.90 -36.82
N ASP A 755 -28.77 8.17 -36.65
CA ASP A 755 -28.74 9.21 -37.66
C ASP A 755 -27.35 9.81 -37.79
N PHE A 756 -26.89 10.05 -39.01
CA PHE A 756 -25.73 10.91 -39.19
C PHE A 756 -26.05 12.32 -38.75
N ALA A 757 -25.16 12.92 -37.98
CA ALA A 757 -25.39 14.22 -37.37
C ALA A 757 -24.17 15.14 -37.40
N VAL A 758 -24.47 16.44 -37.40
CA VAL A 758 -23.51 17.52 -37.14
C VAL A 758 -24.14 18.46 -36.11
N GLY A 759 -23.61 18.46 -34.89
CA GLY A 759 -24.30 19.12 -33.77
C GLY A 759 -25.64 18.44 -33.51
N GLU A 760 -26.74 19.20 -33.48
CA GLU A 760 -28.08 18.65 -33.27
C GLU A 760 -28.83 18.31 -34.56
N ALA A 761 -28.29 18.70 -35.72
CA ALA A 761 -28.92 18.44 -37.02
C ALA A 761 -28.62 17.02 -37.51
N THR A 762 -29.65 16.32 -37.97
CA THR A 762 -29.58 14.95 -38.53
C THR A 762 -29.73 14.97 -40.06
N PHE A 763 -28.98 14.12 -40.76
CA PHE A 763 -28.88 14.14 -42.23
C PHE A 763 -29.36 12.86 -42.93
N GLY A 764 -29.67 11.79 -42.18
CA GLY A 764 -30.14 10.52 -42.74
C GLY A 764 -29.88 9.37 -41.78
N ALA A 765 -30.47 8.21 -42.02
CA ALA A 765 -30.24 7.03 -41.19
C ALA A 765 -28.82 6.48 -41.40
N ALA A 766 -28.14 6.18 -40.31
CA ALA A 766 -26.78 5.66 -40.23
C ALA A 766 -26.72 4.22 -39.70
N GLY A 767 -27.85 3.69 -39.22
CA GLY A 767 -27.93 2.32 -38.74
C GLY A 767 -29.36 1.85 -38.49
N SER A 768 -29.54 0.54 -38.51
CA SER A 768 -30.82 -0.13 -38.29
C SER A 768 -30.70 -1.27 -37.27
N ILE A 769 -31.83 -1.61 -36.68
CA ILE A 769 -32.04 -2.86 -35.96
C ILE A 769 -33.20 -3.62 -36.61
N PHE A 770 -33.12 -4.94 -36.67
CA PHE A 770 -34.15 -5.77 -37.29
C PHE A 770 -34.37 -7.05 -36.49
N ALA A 771 -35.51 -7.14 -35.81
CA ALA A 771 -35.99 -8.39 -35.19
C ALA A 771 -36.88 -9.12 -36.19
N ARG A 772 -36.36 -10.20 -36.80
CA ARG A 772 -37.04 -10.92 -37.88
C ARG A 772 -38.02 -11.95 -37.31
N PRO A 773 -39.12 -12.28 -38.03
CA PRO A 773 -40.15 -13.21 -37.54
C PRO A 773 -39.66 -14.63 -37.22
N ASN A 774 -38.54 -15.07 -37.82
CA ASN A 774 -37.92 -16.36 -37.54
C ASN A 774 -37.08 -16.36 -36.25
N GLY A 775 -37.09 -15.25 -35.50
CA GLY A 775 -36.35 -15.08 -34.27
C GLY A 775 -34.93 -14.54 -34.46
N SER A 776 -34.41 -14.38 -35.69
CA SER A 776 -33.09 -13.76 -35.90
C SER A 776 -33.11 -12.26 -35.60
N ARG A 777 -31.97 -11.73 -35.15
CA ARG A 777 -31.81 -10.31 -34.81
C ARG A 777 -30.58 -9.75 -35.49
N VAL A 778 -30.72 -8.56 -36.06
CA VAL A 778 -29.65 -7.88 -36.80
C VAL A 778 -29.48 -6.47 -36.27
N VAL A 779 -28.25 -6.09 -35.98
CA VAL A 779 -27.81 -4.70 -35.89
C VAL A 779 -26.96 -4.40 -37.12
N PHE A 780 -27.25 -3.29 -37.79
CA PHE A 780 -26.45 -2.84 -38.93
C PHE A 780 -26.08 -1.36 -38.77
N THR A 781 -24.82 -1.02 -38.98
CA THR A 781 -24.35 0.38 -39.08
C THR A 781 -23.60 0.60 -40.38
N SER A 782 -23.89 1.72 -41.06
CA SER A 782 -23.18 2.14 -42.27
C SER A 782 -21.89 2.92 -41.98
N PHE A 783 -21.41 2.79 -40.75
CA PHE A 783 -20.10 3.22 -40.28
C PHE A 783 -19.49 2.07 -39.49
N GLY A 784 -18.17 2.02 -39.46
CA GLY A 784 -17.43 0.99 -38.75
C GLY A 784 -17.32 1.26 -37.23
N MET A 785 -17.34 0.19 -36.43
CA MET A 785 -17.21 0.26 -34.97
C MET A 785 -15.83 0.75 -34.50
N GLU A 786 -14.78 0.45 -35.26
CA GLU A 786 -13.40 0.91 -35.05
C GLU A 786 -13.31 2.44 -35.01
N ALA A 787 -14.19 3.16 -35.72
CA ALA A 787 -14.18 4.61 -35.77
C ALA A 787 -14.79 5.32 -34.56
N ILE A 788 -15.54 4.59 -33.73
CA ILE A 788 -16.12 5.14 -32.50
C ILE A 788 -14.98 5.50 -31.54
N ALA A 789 -14.94 6.76 -31.10
CA ALA A 789 -13.91 7.22 -30.16
C ALA A 789 -14.08 6.61 -28.76
N SER A 790 -12.99 6.14 -28.15
CA SER A 790 -12.98 5.59 -26.78
C SER A 790 -12.71 6.63 -25.68
N THR A 791 -12.34 7.88 -26.02
CA THR A 791 -11.83 8.88 -25.07
C THR A 791 -12.67 10.16 -24.94
N MET A 792 -13.85 10.22 -25.57
CA MET A 792 -14.65 11.45 -25.68
C MET A 792 -15.88 11.51 -24.75
N THR A 793 -15.90 10.71 -23.68
CA THR A 793 -16.97 10.68 -22.68
C THR A 793 -17.22 12.02 -22.00
N SER A 794 -16.15 12.78 -21.73
CA SER A 794 -16.22 14.14 -21.17
C SER A 794 -16.96 15.15 -22.07
N GLN A 795 -17.16 14.82 -23.35
CA GLN A 795 -17.91 15.61 -24.33
C GLN A 795 -19.29 15.01 -24.62
N GLY A 796 -19.74 14.03 -23.84
CA GLY A 796 -21.06 13.41 -23.96
C GLY A 796 -21.18 12.35 -25.05
N TYR A 797 -20.05 11.82 -25.56
CA TYR A 797 -20.05 10.71 -26.51
C TYR A 797 -19.89 9.37 -25.78
N ALA A 798 -20.62 8.36 -26.23
CA ALA A 798 -20.45 6.99 -25.75
C ALA A 798 -19.20 6.35 -26.34
N THR A 799 -18.60 5.44 -25.58
CA THR A 799 -17.41 4.68 -25.96
C THR A 799 -17.77 3.45 -26.80
N ARG A 800 -16.76 2.84 -27.41
CA ARG A 800 -16.94 1.64 -28.24
C ARG A 800 -17.45 0.43 -27.46
N ASP A 801 -16.93 0.21 -26.26
CA ASP A 801 -17.39 -0.84 -25.34
C ASP A 801 -18.83 -0.61 -24.88
N SER A 802 -19.21 0.63 -24.52
CA SER A 802 -20.60 0.98 -24.18
C SER A 802 -21.56 0.75 -25.36
N PHE A 803 -21.14 1.08 -26.58
CA PHE A 803 -21.91 0.78 -27.78
C PHE A 803 -22.05 -0.74 -28.01
N LEU A 804 -20.94 -1.48 -27.91
CA LEU A 804 -20.94 -2.94 -28.06
C LEU A 804 -21.84 -3.64 -27.03
N SER A 805 -21.85 -3.18 -25.77
CA SER A 805 -22.79 -3.73 -24.77
C SER A 805 -24.24 -3.65 -25.25
N ARG A 806 -24.67 -2.48 -25.74
CA ARG A 806 -26.05 -2.30 -26.21
C ARG A 806 -26.37 -3.09 -27.47
N VAL A 807 -25.38 -3.26 -28.34
CA VAL A 807 -25.51 -4.17 -29.49
C VAL A 807 -25.83 -5.58 -28.98
N LEU A 808 -25.06 -6.10 -28.03
CA LEU A 808 -25.25 -7.43 -27.48
C LEU A 808 -26.57 -7.57 -26.72
N GLU A 809 -26.98 -6.56 -25.95
CA GLU A 809 -28.29 -6.52 -25.26
C GLU A 809 -29.46 -6.63 -26.24
N PHE A 810 -29.45 -5.85 -27.33
CA PHE A 810 -30.49 -5.93 -28.35
C PHE A 810 -30.51 -7.31 -29.02
N LEU A 811 -29.32 -7.85 -29.31
CA LEU A 811 -29.20 -9.17 -29.89
C LEU A 811 -29.71 -10.25 -28.93
N ASP A 812 -29.56 -10.12 -27.62
CA ASP A 812 -29.92 -11.19 -26.68
C ASP A 812 -31.40 -11.28 -26.26
N ASP A 813 -32.31 -10.60 -26.98
CA ASP A 813 -33.76 -10.63 -26.73
C ASP A 813 -34.23 -9.97 -25.42
N ASN A 814 -33.32 -9.44 -24.58
CA ASN A 814 -33.62 -8.82 -23.28
C ASN A 814 -34.01 -7.34 -23.38
N VAL A 815 -34.99 -7.00 -24.22
CA VAL A 815 -35.62 -5.67 -24.18
C VAL A 815 -37.13 -5.82 -23.99
N SER A 816 -37.54 -5.97 -22.73
CA SER A 816 -38.90 -5.65 -22.30
C SER A 816 -39.14 -4.16 -22.50
N THR A 817 -40.32 -3.79 -23.01
CA THR A 817 -40.75 -2.40 -23.25
C THR A 817 -41.38 -1.75 -22.01
N ASP A 818 -41.08 -2.26 -20.81
CA ASP A 818 -41.38 -1.54 -19.58
C ASP A 818 -40.26 -0.56 -19.29
N ALA A 819 -40.58 0.73 -19.40
CA ALA A 819 -39.72 1.81 -19.00
C ALA A 819 -39.46 1.74 -17.49
N ASP A 820 -38.42 1.02 -17.08
CA ASP A 820 -37.56 1.34 -15.92
C ASP A 820 -36.36 0.38 -15.72
N ASP A 821 -36.18 -0.68 -16.51
CA ASP A 821 -35.00 -1.55 -16.38
C ASP A 821 -33.96 -1.28 -17.47
N TYR A 822 -33.12 -0.27 -17.20
CA TYR A 822 -31.79 -0.17 -17.81
C TYR A 822 -30.97 -1.35 -17.28
N VAL A 823 -30.71 -2.36 -18.12
CA VAL A 823 -29.63 -3.30 -17.83
C VAL A 823 -28.34 -2.51 -18.03
N ASP A 824 -27.82 -1.92 -16.96
CA ASP A 824 -26.44 -1.47 -16.96
C ASP A 824 -25.58 -2.70 -17.28
N ILE A 825 -24.96 -2.77 -18.46
CA ILE A 825 -23.68 -3.46 -18.56
C ILE A 825 -22.69 -2.61 -17.78
N ILE A 826 -22.67 -2.87 -16.46
CA ILE A 826 -21.87 -2.18 -15.47
C ILE A 826 -20.40 -2.43 -15.84
N PRO A 827 -19.61 -1.41 -16.21
CA PRO A 827 -18.16 -1.57 -16.23
C PRO A 827 -17.75 -2.07 -14.84
N LEU A 828 -17.14 -3.25 -14.77
CA LEU A 828 -16.86 -3.92 -13.51
C LEU A 828 -16.17 -2.92 -12.57
N PRO A 829 -16.79 -2.56 -11.44
CA PRO A 829 -16.24 -1.54 -10.57
C PRO A 829 -14.85 -1.97 -10.13
N GLN A 830 -13.88 -1.07 -10.25
CA GLN A 830 -12.51 -1.33 -9.78
C GLN A 830 -12.38 -1.11 -8.26
N SER A 831 -13.38 -0.47 -7.62
CA SER A 831 -13.39 -0.08 -6.21
C SER A 831 -14.59 -0.66 -5.43
N PHE A 832 -14.36 -1.03 -4.17
CA PHE A 832 -15.39 -1.41 -3.19
C PHE A 832 -15.80 -0.16 -2.40
N GLN A 833 -17.09 0.22 -2.42
CA GLN A 833 -17.53 1.49 -1.85
C GLN A 833 -18.94 1.41 -1.23
N LEU A 834 -19.11 1.93 -0.02
CA LEU A 834 -20.40 2.17 0.64
C LEU A 834 -20.70 3.67 0.65
N ASN A 835 -21.78 4.07 -0.02
CA ASN A 835 -22.16 5.47 -0.14
C ASN A 835 -22.99 5.94 1.06
N GLN A 836 -23.07 7.25 1.22
CA GLN A 836 -23.94 7.88 2.20
C GLN A 836 -25.42 7.63 1.83
N ASN A 837 -26.22 7.22 2.80
CA ASN A 837 -27.65 6.99 2.59
C ASN A 837 -28.34 8.30 2.21
N TYR A 838 -29.32 8.23 1.32
CA TYR A 838 -30.09 9.39 0.87
C TYR A 838 -31.60 9.10 0.89
N PRO A 839 -32.43 10.00 1.43
CA PRO A 839 -32.05 11.22 2.17
C PRO A 839 -31.33 10.93 3.50
N ASN A 840 -30.56 11.89 4.02
CA ASN A 840 -30.00 11.84 5.38
C ASN A 840 -29.91 13.27 5.96
N PRO A 841 -30.70 13.66 6.99
CA PRO A 841 -31.63 12.83 7.74
C PRO A 841 -32.81 12.28 6.92
N PHE A 842 -33.42 11.18 7.36
CA PHE A 842 -34.53 10.50 6.67
C PHE A 842 -35.75 10.25 7.56
N ASN A 843 -36.92 10.02 6.96
CA ASN A 843 -38.18 9.73 7.66
C ASN A 843 -39.20 8.96 6.80
N PRO A 844 -39.61 7.74 7.18
CA PRO A 844 -38.83 6.73 7.87
C PRO A 844 -37.98 5.90 6.89
N THR A 845 -38.02 6.19 5.59
CA THR A 845 -37.33 5.45 4.53
C THR A 845 -36.11 6.20 4.01
N THR A 846 -35.04 5.46 3.72
CA THR A 846 -33.83 5.95 3.03
C THR A 846 -33.31 4.88 2.08
N GLN A 847 -32.54 5.28 1.09
CA GLN A 847 -31.79 4.35 0.25
C GLN A 847 -30.33 4.31 0.68
N ILE A 848 -29.75 3.11 0.72
CA ILE A 848 -28.34 2.84 0.96
C ILE A 848 -27.77 2.25 -0.33
N SER A 849 -26.82 2.94 -0.97
CA SER A 849 -26.15 2.42 -2.17
C SER A 849 -24.72 1.98 -1.87
N PHE A 850 -24.28 0.92 -2.53
CA PHE A 850 -22.91 0.41 -2.43
C PHE A 850 -22.47 -0.28 -3.71
N THR A 851 -21.18 -0.29 -3.95
CA THR A 851 -20.55 -0.83 -5.16
C THR A 851 -19.58 -1.94 -4.77
N ILE A 852 -19.76 -3.12 -5.38
CA ILE A 852 -18.91 -4.30 -5.20
C ILE A 852 -18.01 -4.43 -6.42
N ASN A 853 -16.69 -4.50 -6.20
CA ASN A 853 -15.71 -4.73 -7.26
C ASN A 853 -15.64 -6.21 -7.67
N SER A 854 -15.02 -6.49 -8.82
CA SER A 854 -14.86 -7.86 -9.32
C SER A 854 -14.02 -8.76 -8.40
N ARG A 855 -13.11 -8.20 -7.58
CA ARG A 855 -12.29 -8.95 -6.60
C ARG A 855 -13.06 -9.40 -5.36
N SER A 856 -14.17 -8.74 -5.05
CA SER A 856 -15.02 -9.02 -3.88
C SER A 856 -16.28 -9.79 -4.23
N ALA A 857 -16.58 -9.94 -5.53
CA ALA A 857 -17.62 -10.83 -6.01
C ALA A 857 -17.38 -12.30 -5.62
N GLY A 858 -18.45 -13.04 -5.33
CA GLY A 858 -18.39 -14.44 -4.89
C GLY A 858 -18.12 -14.66 -3.39
N LYS A 859 -17.81 -13.60 -2.62
CA LYS A 859 -17.61 -13.68 -1.15
C LYS A 859 -18.93 -13.44 -0.39
N PRO A 860 -19.08 -13.90 0.87
CA PRO A 860 -20.25 -13.61 1.69
C PRO A 860 -20.41 -12.11 1.96
N LEU A 861 -21.58 -11.55 1.64
CA LEU A 861 -21.98 -10.16 1.83
C LEU A 861 -22.97 -10.04 2.99
N THR A 862 -22.77 -9.06 3.88
CA THR A 862 -23.78 -8.63 4.86
C THR A 862 -23.90 -7.11 4.91
N LEU A 863 -25.12 -6.61 5.02
CA LEU A 863 -25.43 -5.20 5.29
C LEU A 863 -26.23 -5.12 6.60
N ASP A 864 -25.61 -4.63 7.67
CA ASP A 864 -26.19 -4.60 9.02
C ASP A 864 -26.33 -3.15 9.53
N VAL A 865 -27.38 -2.87 10.31
CA VAL A 865 -27.64 -1.57 10.98
C VAL A 865 -27.46 -1.70 12.48
N PHE A 866 -26.80 -0.73 13.09
CA PHE A 866 -26.46 -0.67 14.50
C PHE A 866 -26.95 0.63 15.15
N ASN A 867 -27.33 0.56 16.42
CA ASN A 867 -27.56 1.75 17.25
C ASN A 867 -26.23 2.34 17.78
N VAL A 868 -26.29 3.47 18.46
CA VAL A 868 -25.11 4.14 19.07
C VAL A 868 -24.37 3.30 20.12
N LEU A 869 -24.99 2.22 20.63
CA LEU A 869 -24.38 1.29 21.58
C LEU A 869 -23.71 0.10 20.87
N GLY A 870 -23.67 0.09 19.53
CA GLY A 870 -23.09 -0.99 18.73
C GLY A 870 -23.95 -2.25 18.65
N GLN A 871 -25.21 -2.20 19.13
CA GLN A 871 -26.13 -3.33 19.01
C GLN A 871 -26.74 -3.35 17.61
N ARG A 872 -26.69 -4.51 16.94
CA ARG A 872 -27.35 -4.70 15.64
C ARG A 872 -28.86 -4.61 15.82
N VAL A 873 -29.49 -3.60 15.22
CA VAL A 873 -30.93 -3.37 15.26
C VAL A 873 -31.65 -3.87 14.01
N ALA A 874 -30.94 -4.07 12.90
CA ALA A 874 -31.47 -4.71 11.70
C ALA A 874 -30.36 -5.38 10.87
N ARG A 875 -30.71 -6.45 10.14
CA ARG A 875 -29.92 -7.02 9.05
C ARG A 875 -30.68 -6.77 7.76
N LEU A 876 -30.10 -5.96 6.89
CA LEU A 876 -30.73 -5.49 5.66
C LEU A 876 -30.52 -6.48 4.52
N ARG A 877 -29.31 -7.05 4.42
CA ARG A 877 -28.95 -8.06 3.40
C ARG A 877 -27.97 -9.08 3.95
N GLU A 878 -28.07 -10.30 3.43
CA GLU A 878 -27.12 -11.41 3.63
C GLU A 878 -27.17 -12.33 2.41
N GLU A 879 -26.13 -12.30 1.59
CA GLU A 879 -26.08 -13.03 0.31
C GLU A 879 -24.63 -13.25 -0.14
N VAL A 880 -24.44 -13.79 -1.34
CA VAL A 880 -23.12 -13.83 -1.99
C VAL A 880 -22.97 -12.56 -2.81
N ALA A 881 -21.87 -11.84 -2.63
CA ALA A 881 -21.61 -10.57 -3.30
C ALA A 881 -21.59 -10.74 -4.82
N GLN A 882 -22.37 -9.92 -5.52
CA GLN A 882 -22.35 -9.81 -6.98
C GLN A 882 -21.69 -8.50 -7.37
N THR A 883 -20.82 -8.52 -8.39
CA THR A 883 -20.15 -7.32 -8.89
C THR A 883 -21.18 -6.29 -9.34
N GLY A 884 -20.93 -5.01 -9.05
CA GLY A 884 -21.77 -3.90 -9.49
C GLY A 884 -22.28 -3.00 -8.35
N THR A 885 -23.02 -1.97 -8.71
CA THR A 885 -23.67 -1.06 -7.74
C THR A 885 -25.05 -1.57 -7.39
N GLN A 886 -25.33 -1.68 -6.09
CA GLN A 886 -26.62 -2.11 -5.55
C GLN A 886 -27.20 -1.00 -4.68
N ILE A 887 -28.52 -0.81 -4.75
CA ILE A 887 -29.26 0.14 -3.93
C ILE A 887 -30.27 -0.65 -3.08
N PHE A 888 -30.27 -0.40 -1.78
CA PHE A 888 -31.17 -1.04 -0.84
C PHE A 888 -32.02 0.00 -0.12
N GLU A 889 -33.35 -0.16 -0.19
CA GLU A 889 -34.28 0.68 0.58
C GLU A 889 -34.41 0.17 2.01
N PHE A 890 -34.18 1.06 2.97
CA PHE A 890 -34.32 0.77 4.40
C PHE A 890 -35.52 1.53 4.98
N ASP A 891 -36.55 0.80 5.41
CA ASP A 891 -37.65 1.32 6.22
C ASP A 891 -37.34 1.19 7.73
N ALA A 892 -37.17 2.33 8.39
CA ALA A 892 -36.94 2.43 9.83
C ALA A 892 -38.20 2.79 10.63
N SER A 893 -39.40 2.51 10.10
CA SER A 893 -40.69 2.74 10.78
C SER A 893 -40.79 2.07 12.16
N ALA A 894 -40.02 1.02 12.41
CA ALA A 894 -39.92 0.34 13.71
C ALA A 894 -38.86 0.90 14.69
N LEU A 895 -38.00 1.84 14.27
CA LEU A 895 -36.90 2.39 15.08
C LEU A 895 -37.22 3.78 15.66
N SER A 896 -36.62 4.18 16.79
CA SER A 896 -36.78 5.53 17.35
C SER A 896 -35.99 6.60 16.58
N SER A 897 -36.41 7.87 16.57
CA SER A 897 -35.58 8.96 16.05
C SER A 897 -34.20 8.97 16.73
N GLY A 898 -33.12 9.14 15.96
CA GLY A 898 -31.76 9.05 16.49
C GLY A 898 -30.68 8.78 15.44
N VAL A 899 -29.45 8.62 15.93
CA VAL A 899 -28.28 8.30 15.09
C VAL A 899 -28.11 6.78 15.02
N TYR A 900 -27.90 6.27 13.81
CA TYR A 900 -27.63 4.87 13.52
C TYR A 900 -26.38 4.74 12.65
N PHE A 901 -25.75 3.58 12.67
CA PHE A 901 -24.64 3.23 11.79
C PHE A 901 -25.02 2.03 10.94
N TYR A 902 -24.59 1.99 9.69
CA TYR A 902 -24.76 0.82 8.84
C TYR A 902 -23.41 0.37 8.28
N ARG A 903 -23.24 -0.95 8.20
CA ARG A 903 -22.00 -1.62 7.82
C ARG A 903 -22.25 -2.56 6.65
N LEU A 904 -21.51 -2.38 5.58
CA LEU A 904 -21.36 -3.36 4.51
C LEU A 904 -20.11 -4.19 4.79
N GLN A 905 -20.21 -5.51 4.67
CA GLN A 905 -19.09 -6.44 4.81
C GLN A 905 -19.14 -7.47 3.69
N VAL A 906 -18.04 -7.67 2.97
CA VAL A 906 -17.89 -8.65 1.89
C VAL A 906 -16.60 -9.43 2.09
N GLY A 907 -16.70 -10.68 2.54
CA GLY A 907 -15.54 -11.45 3.00
C GLY A 907 -14.78 -10.72 4.11
N THR A 908 -13.55 -10.28 3.82
CA THR A 908 -12.69 -9.51 4.75
C THR A 908 -12.79 -8.00 4.58
N GLU A 909 -13.41 -7.49 3.51
CA GLU A 909 -13.57 -6.05 3.27
C GLU A 909 -14.81 -5.52 4.01
N SER A 910 -14.73 -4.35 4.65
CA SER A 910 -15.88 -3.72 5.32
C SER A 910 -15.83 -2.19 5.29
N GLN A 911 -16.98 -1.54 5.15
CA GLN A 911 -17.14 -0.09 5.26
C GLN A 911 -18.36 0.27 6.12
N ASN A 912 -18.26 1.39 6.86
CA ASN A 912 -19.29 1.89 7.76
C ASN A 912 -19.70 3.31 7.39
N ARG A 913 -20.97 3.66 7.62
CA ARG A 913 -21.51 5.01 7.45
C ARG A 913 -22.54 5.34 8.53
N LYS A 914 -22.77 6.64 8.76
CA LYS A 914 -23.71 7.17 9.76
C LYS A 914 -25.00 7.64 9.08
N MET A 915 -26.16 7.32 9.65
CA MET A 915 -27.46 7.84 9.22
C MET A 915 -28.25 8.43 10.39
N ILE A 916 -29.12 9.39 10.10
CA ILE A 916 -29.93 10.12 11.09
C ILE A 916 -31.41 9.94 10.75
N LEU A 917 -32.17 9.28 11.63
CA LEU A 917 -33.61 9.11 11.50
C LEU A 917 -34.34 10.23 12.27
N THR A 918 -35.23 10.95 11.60
CA THR A 918 -36.02 12.05 12.19
C THR A 918 -37.51 11.80 11.97
N LYS A 919 -38.17 11.13 12.92
CA LYS A 919 -39.64 10.97 12.93
C LYS A 919 -40.35 12.19 13.46
#